data_AF-A0A672U4D2-F1
#
_entry.id   AF-A0A672U4D2-F1
#
_cell.length_a   1.000
_cell.length_b   1.000
_cell.length_c   1.000
_cell.angle_alpha   90.00
_cell.angle_beta   90.00
_cell.angle_gamma   90.00
#
_symmetry.space_group_name_H-M   'P 1'
#
loop_
_entity.id
_entity.type
_entity.pdbx_description
1 polymer ?
#
loop_
_entity_poly.entity_id
_entity_poly.type
_entity_poly.pdbx_seq_one_letter_code
_entity_poly.pdbx_strand_id
1 'polypeptide(L)'
;PLKNNYNSKALIIFLVFLIIVTSIALLLVLYKIYGLHKNKLSNSSEGMNLVTDDDRQLLNIEPIPSEQLLDTYKRKIADEGRLFLDEFQSIPRVFTKFSIKEAKKSHNQNKNRYIDILPYDHNRVELSEIPGYPGSDYINASYIDGFKEPRKYIAAQGPKDETTDDFWRMIWEQKATIIVMVTRCEEGKRNKCAQYWPSMEGGSAAYGDIIVKINESKTCPDYVIQKLHITNVKRTSGRDITHIQFTSWPDHGVPEDPHLLLKLRRRVNALSNFFSGPIVVHCSAGVGRTGTYIGIDAMLEGLDTEGRVDVYGYVVKLRRQRCLMVQVESQYILIHQALVEYNQYGETEVTLSELHSYLNNLKRKDPPSDPSLLEAEFQRLPSYKGWRTQNTGNREENKSKNRNATIIPYDFNRVPIKQEDECNKEGEHDSNDSSDEDSDCEESSKYINASFITGYWGPKAMIATQGPLQETISDFWQMVFQRKVKVIVMLTELKEGDQELCAQYWGEGKQLYDGIEVQMTDINCCPSYTIRAFDVTHLKMKETQKVYQYQYHKWSGFDVPENPKDLVSMILNLKQKVTIRPATEDKKNTRSVPLVIHCRDGSQQTGVFCALMTLLESAETEEVIDVFQVVKALRRTRLGVVPTFEHYQFLYDTIASSYPAQNGQIKKNSQQEDKVEFCNEVIKTDQETDLITIDLTPSTPEENQASEVCDESKAADSTKGAESSANGPSAPVLT
;
A
#
# COMPACT_ATOMS: atom_id res chain seq x y z
N PRO A 1 -41.07 -54.56 2.60
CA PRO A 1 -42.09 -54.02 1.67
C PRO A 1 -42.91 -52.90 2.34
N LEU A 2 -42.47 -51.65 2.20
CA LEU A 2 -43.27 -50.45 2.43
C LEU A 2 -43.15 -49.58 1.17
N LYS A 3 -44.19 -49.62 0.32
CA LYS A 3 -44.32 -48.76 -0.86
C LYS A 3 -44.67 -47.36 -0.38
N ASN A 4 -43.69 -46.45 -0.37
CA ASN A 4 -43.96 -45.01 -0.34
C ASN A 4 -44.59 -44.61 -1.67
N ASN A 5 -45.91 -44.49 -1.71
CA ASN A 5 -46.60 -43.78 -2.77
C ASN A 5 -46.30 -42.28 -2.59
N TYR A 6 -45.25 -41.79 -3.25
CA TYR A 6 -45.09 -40.36 -3.47
C TYR A 6 -46.34 -39.84 -4.17
N ASN A 7 -47.05 -38.93 -3.50
CA ASN A 7 -48.29 -38.35 -4.01
C ASN A 7 -47.94 -37.35 -5.12
N SER A 8 -47.69 -37.86 -6.32
CA SER A 8 -47.33 -37.11 -7.52
C SER A 8 -48.30 -35.95 -7.81
N LYS A 9 -49.57 -36.10 -7.42
CA LYS A 9 -50.58 -35.03 -7.50
C LYS A 9 -50.25 -33.83 -6.60
N ALA A 10 -49.71 -34.05 -5.39
CA ALA A 10 -49.34 -32.96 -4.49
C ALA A 10 -48.11 -32.19 -5.00
N LEU A 11 -47.13 -32.89 -5.57
CA LEU A 11 -45.96 -32.26 -6.19
C LEU A 11 -46.35 -31.42 -7.42
N ILE A 12 -47.25 -31.94 -8.25
CA ILE A 12 -47.76 -31.20 -9.42
C ILE A 12 -48.53 -29.95 -8.97
N ILE A 13 -49.37 -30.04 -7.94
CA ILE A 13 -50.10 -28.88 -7.41
C ILE A 13 -49.12 -27.83 -6.86
N PHE A 14 -48.08 -28.25 -6.14
CA PHE A 14 -47.05 -27.35 -5.62
C PHE A 14 -46.26 -26.65 -6.73
N LEU A 15 -45.86 -27.38 -7.78
CA LEU A 15 -45.17 -26.81 -8.94
C LEU A 15 -46.05 -25.83 -9.70
N VAL A 16 -47.34 -26.15 -9.90
CA VAL A 16 -48.31 -25.25 -10.54
C VAL A 16 -48.49 -23.97 -9.72
N PHE A 17 -48.59 -24.08 -8.39
CA PHE A 17 -48.66 -22.93 -7.50
C PHE A 17 -47.40 -22.03 -7.63
N LEU A 18 -46.22 -22.64 -7.65
CA LEU A 18 -44.94 -21.91 -7.75
C LEU A 18 -44.78 -21.22 -9.11
N ILE A 19 -45.23 -21.85 -10.20
CA ILE A 19 -45.28 -21.26 -11.54
C ILE A 19 -46.26 -20.06 -11.57
N ILE A 20 -47.42 -20.17 -10.92
CA ILE A 20 -48.40 -19.08 -10.85
C ILE A 20 -47.83 -17.89 -10.08
N VAL A 21 -47.24 -18.13 -8.90
CA VAL A 21 -46.65 -17.07 -8.07
C VAL A 21 -45.49 -16.37 -8.79
N THR A 22 -44.59 -17.14 -9.42
CA THR A 22 -43.47 -16.57 -10.18
C THR A 22 -43.96 -15.79 -11.40
N SER A 23 -44.98 -16.28 -12.12
CA SER A 23 -45.57 -15.58 -13.27
C SER A 23 -46.24 -14.26 -12.86
N ILE A 24 -46.95 -14.23 -11.72
CA ILE A 24 -47.55 -13.01 -11.18
C ILE A 24 -46.47 -12.00 -10.77
N ALA A 25 -45.41 -12.45 -10.10
CA ALA A 25 -44.27 -11.60 -9.73
C ALA A 25 -43.60 -11.00 -10.98
N LEU A 26 -43.41 -11.81 -12.03
CA LEU A 26 -42.83 -11.37 -13.30
C LEU A 26 -43.73 -10.35 -14.02
N LEU A 27 -45.05 -10.56 -13.99
CA LEU A 27 -46.04 -9.60 -14.48
C LEU A 27 -46.01 -8.27 -13.72
N LEU A 28 -45.85 -8.30 -12.39
CA LEU A 28 -45.72 -7.09 -11.58
C LEU A 28 -44.42 -6.34 -11.89
N VAL A 29 -43.31 -7.05 -12.09
CA VAL A 29 -42.03 -6.46 -12.51
C VAL A 29 -42.16 -5.85 -13.91
N LEU A 30 -42.74 -6.56 -14.87
CA LEU A 30 -42.99 -6.06 -16.22
C LEU A 30 -43.95 -4.87 -16.23
N TYR A 31 -44.98 -4.88 -15.40
CA TYR A 31 -45.88 -3.74 -15.22
C TYR A 31 -45.16 -2.52 -14.64
N LYS A 32 -44.25 -2.74 -13.68
CA LYS A 32 -43.42 -1.67 -13.10
C LYS A 32 -42.42 -1.11 -14.12
N ILE A 33 -41.80 -1.97 -14.94
CA ILE A 33 -40.93 -1.56 -16.05
C ILE A 33 -41.73 -0.80 -17.11
N TYR A 34 -42.93 -1.26 -17.45
CA TYR A 34 -43.83 -0.59 -18.38
C TYR A 34 -44.28 0.78 -17.84
N GLY A 35 -44.60 0.89 -16.54
CA GLY A 35 -44.89 2.15 -15.86
C GLY A 35 -43.70 3.12 -15.90
N LEU A 36 -42.49 2.62 -15.66
CA LEU A 36 -41.26 3.41 -15.78
C LEU A 36 -41.00 3.87 -17.22
N HIS A 37 -41.23 3.01 -18.22
CA HIS A 37 -41.12 3.37 -19.64
C HIS A 37 -42.20 4.36 -20.08
N LYS A 38 -43.44 4.23 -19.57
CA LYS A 38 -44.52 5.18 -19.83
C LYS A 38 -44.22 6.55 -19.22
N ASN A 39 -43.68 6.59 -18.00
CA ASN A 39 -43.20 7.84 -17.39
C ASN A 39 -42.02 8.44 -18.17
N LYS A 40 -41.14 7.60 -18.72
CA LYS A 40 -40.01 8.03 -19.55
C LYS A 40 -40.45 8.58 -20.92
N LEU A 41 -41.51 8.03 -21.52
CA LEU A 41 -42.12 8.57 -22.75
C LEU A 41 -42.97 9.82 -22.49
N SER A 42 -43.70 9.88 -21.37
CA SER A 42 -44.43 11.07 -20.90
C SER A 42 -43.48 12.27 -20.73
N ASN A 43 -42.29 12.03 -20.18
CA ASN A 43 -41.24 13.05 -20.03
C ASN A 43 -40.53 13.41 -21.34
N SER A 44 -40.76 12.67 -22.43
CA SER A 44 -40.12 12.93 -23.73
C SER A 44 -40.98 13.78 -24.68
N SER A 45 -42.28 13.96 -24.41
CA SER A 45 -43.18 14.73 -25.30
C SER A 45 -43.61 16.10 -24.77
N GLU A 46 -43.25 16.48 -23.55
CA GLU A 46 -43.48 17.84 -23.03
C GLU A 46 -42.18 18.64 -23.02
N GLY A 47 -41.84 19.19 -24.19
CA GLY A 47 -40.99 20.36 -24.26
C GLY A 47 -41.77 21.59 -23.81
N MET A 48 -41.72 21.90 -22.51
CA MET A 48 -42.01 23.24 -21.98
C MET A 48 -41.50 23.37 -20.53
N ASN A 49 -40.41 24.13 -20.36
CA ASN A 49 -39.99 24.83 -19.14
C ASN A 49 -40.43 24.23 -17.78
N LEU A 50 -39.72 23.21 -17.32
CA LEU A 50 -39.57 22.95 -15.89
C LEU A 50 -38.07 22.90 -15.61
N VAL A 51 -37.55 24.00 -15.06
CA VAL A 51 -36.30 23.96 -14.29
C VAL A 51 -36.55 22.97 -13.17
N THR A 52 -36.12 21.72 -13.32
CA THR A 52 -35.93 20.85 -12.17
C THR A 52 -34.89 21.56 -11.33
N ASP A 53 -35.34 22.08 -10.20
CA ASP A 53 -34.48 22.73 -9.22
C ASP A 53 -33.62 21.62 -8.62
N ASP A 54 -32.51 21.29 -9.27
CA ASP A 54 -31.57 20.23 -8.89
C ASP A 54 -31.11 20.41 -7.42
N ASP A 55 -31.23 21.62 -6.89
CA ASP A 55 -30.92 21.97 -5.50
C ASP A 55 -32.04 21.55 -4.51
N ARG A 56 -33.29 21.27 -4.95
CA ARG A 56 -34.40 20.81 -4.05
C ARG A 56 -34.25 19.38 -3.54
N GLN A 57 -33.43 18.56 -4.20
CA GLN A 57 -33.19 17.18 -3.80
C GLN A 57 -32.04 17.04 -2.80
N LEU A 58 -31.29 18.11 -2.55
CA LEU A 58 -30.17 18.10 -1.63
C LEU A 58 -30.65 18.02 -0.18
N LEU A 59 -29.98 17.18 0.59
CA LEU A 59 -30.18 17.06 2.02
C LEU A 59 -29.48 18.22 2.73
N ASN A 60 -30.07 18.66 3.85
CA ASN A 60 -29.40 19.58 4.77
C ASN A 60 -28.63 18.76 5.81
N ILE A 61 -27.37 18.44 5.51
CA ILE A 61 -26.51 17.66 6.39
C ILE A 61 -25.62 18.61 7.18
N GLU A 62 -25.66 18.50 8.50
CA GLU A 62 -24.79 19.30 9.35
C GLU A 62 -23.32 18.84 9.26
N PRO A 63 -22.36 19.77 9.21
CA PRO A 63 -20.94 19.45 9.29
C PRO A 63 -20.61 18.66 10.56
N ILE A 64 -19.80 17.61 10.42
CA ILE A 64 -19.49 16.65 11.48
C ILE A 64 -18.27 17.15 12.28
N PRO A 65 -18.39 17.40 13.60
CA PRO A 65 -17.25 17.71 14.44
C PRO A 65 -16.25 16.55 14.58
N SER A 66 -14.97 16.87 14.78
CA SER A 66 -13.86 15.91 14.89
C SER A 66 -14.12 14.81 15.93
N GLU A 67 -14.66 15.18 17.08
CA GLU A 67 -14.96 14.32 18.21
C GLU A 67 -16.14 13.36 17.95
N GLN A 68 -17.02 13.69 17.00
CA GLN A 68 -18.17 12.87 16.62
C GLN A 68 -17.94 12.05 15.35
N LEU A 69 -16.76 12.19 14.72
CA LEU A 69 -16.49 11.65 13.39
C LEU A 69 -16.54 10.11 13.36
N LEU A 70 -15.92 9.45 14.34
CA LEU A 70 -15.91 7.99 14.44
C LEU A 70 -17.31 7.41 14.67
N ASP A 71 -18.06 7.97 15.61
CA ASP A 71 -19.39 7.47 15.96
C ASP A 71 -20.39 7.73 14.83
N THR A 72 -20.27 8.88 14.16
CA THR A 72 -21.05 9.18 12.96
C THR A 72 -20.73 8.21 11.83
N TYR A 73 -19.46 7.90 11.59
CA TYR A 73 -19.06 6.90 10.60
C TYR A 73 -19.64 5.52 10.93
N LYS A 74 -19.48 5.03 12.17
CA LYS A 74 -20.02 3.73 12.62
C LYS A 74 -21.54 3.64 12.44
N ARG A 75 -22.26 4.71 12.79
CA ARG A 75 -23.72 4.79 12.60
C ARG A 75 -24.10 4.77 11.12
N LYS A 76 -23.39 5.50 10.27
CA LYS A 76 -23.70 5.59 8.84
C LYS A 76 -23.34 4.33 8.04
N ILE A 77 -22.29 3.61 8.45
CA ILE A 77 -21.85 2.36 7.80
C ILE A 77 -22.66 1.13 8.26
N ALA A 78 -23.40 1.24 9.37
CA ALA A 78 -24.31 0.20 9.82
C ALA A 78 -25.39 -0.12 8.76
N ASP A 79 -26.04 -1.27 8.88
CA ASP A 79 -27.10 -1.73 7.97
C ASP A 79 -26.67 -1.65 6.49
N GLU A 80 -25.51 -2.22 6.17
CA GLU A 80 -24.92 -2.25 4.83
C GLU A 80 -24.65 -0.85 4.24
N GLY A 81 -24.43 0.15 5.08
CA GLY A 81 -24.10 1.51 4.63
C GLY A 81 -25.28 2.30 4.11
N ARG A 82 -26.52 1.89 4.39
CA ARG A 82 -27.74 2.50 3.84
C ARG A 82 -27.81 4.03 4.00
N LEU A 83 -27.35 4.57 5.13
CA LEU A 83 -27.34 6.03 5.33
C LEU A 83 -26.32 6.73 4.41
N PHE A 84 -25.16 6.13 4.17
CA PHE A 84 -24.22 6.64 3.17
C PHE A 84 -24.80 6.55 1.76
N LEU A 85 -25.51 5.47 1.44
CA LEU A 85 -26.18 5.31 0.16
C LEU A 85 -27.23 6.41 -0.07
N ASP A 86 -28.09 6.65 0.92
CA ASP A 86 -29.15 7.67 0.84
C ASP A 86 -28.55 9.08 0.66
N GLU A 87 -27.50 9.41 1.42
CA GLU A 87 -26.76 10.66 1.24
C GLU A 87 -26.17 10.78 -0.16
N PHE A 88 -25.42 9.78 -0.61
CA PHE A 88 -24.74 9.80 -1.90
C PHE A 88 -25.72 9.91 -3.08
N GLN A 89 -26.85 9.21 -3.01
CA GLN A 89 -27.89 9.22 -4.05
C GLN A 89 -28.66 10.54 -4.11
N SER A 90 -28.76 11.27 -3.00
CA SER A 90 -29.40 12.59 -2.97
C SER A 90 -28.62 13.66 -3.75
N ILE A 91 -27.30 13.46 -3.95
CA ILE A 91 -26.46 14.40 -4.69
C ILE A 91 -26.69 14.20 -6.20
N PRO A 92 -27.14 15.23 -6.95
CA PRO A 92 -27.29 15.13 -8.39
C PRO A 92 -26.01 14.68 -9.07
N ARG A 93 -26.14 13.77 -10.05
CA ARG A 93 -25.00 13.28 -10.84
C ARG A 93 -24.41 14.37 -11.73
N VAL A 94 -25.28 15.22 -12.28
CA VAL A 94 -24.96 16.35 -13.15
C VAL A 94 -25.93 17.47 -12.79
N PHE A 95 -25.42 18.68 -12.59
CA PHE A 95 -26.26 19.87 -12.48
C PHE A 95 -26.60 20.38 -13.88
N THR A 96 -27.87 20.32 -14.26
CA THR A 96 -28.35 20.59 -15.63
C THR A 96 -28.32 22.07 -15.98
N LYS A 97 -28.33 22.95 -14.96
CA LYS A 97 -28.24 24.40 -15.11
C LYS A 97 -26.90 24.89 -15.69
N PHE A 98 -25.83 24.10 -15.60
CA PHE A 98 -24.52 24.48 -16.12
C PHE A 98 -24.33 24.03 -17.57
N SER A 99 -23.92 24.96 -18.42
CA SER A 99 -23.71 24.73 -19.85
C SER A 99 -22.48 23.85 -20.12
N ILE A 100 -22.54 23.05 -21.19
CA ILE A 100 -21.48 22.14 -21.69
C ILE A 100 -21.34 22.27 -23.23
N LYS A 101 -21.59 23.46 -23.77
CA LYS A 101 -21.68 23.70 -25.22
C LYS A 101 -20.32 23.51 -25.89
N GLU A 102 -19.26 23.98 -25.25
CA GLU A 102 -17.90 23.91 -25.81
C GLU A 102 -17.45 22.45 -25.98
N ALA A 103 -17.68 21.63 -24.95
CA ALA A 103 -17.34 20.21 -24.96
C ALA A 103 -18.10 19.39 -26.02
N LYS A 104 -19.28 19.87 -26.45
CA LYS A 104 -20.15 19.19 -27.44
C LYS A 104 -19.91 19.62 -28.89
N LYS A 105 -19.12 20.68 -29.13
CA LYS A 105 -18.77 21.11 -30.50
C LYS A 105 -18.12 19.96 -31.27
N SER A 106 -18.47 19.81 -32.55
CA SER A 106 -18.05 18.68 -33.39
C SER A 106 -16.53 18.47 -33.41
N HIS A 107 -15.75 19.57 -33.46
CA HIS A 107 -14.28 19.54 -33.45
C HIS A 107 -13.65 19.23 -32.08
N ASN A 108 -14.44 19.18 -30.99
CA ASN A 108 -13.97 18.85 -29.63
C ASN A 108 -14.36 17.42 -29.20
N GLN A 109 -15.30 16.76 -29.89
CA GLN A 109 -15.82 15.46 -29.46
C GLN A 109 -14.76 14.37 -29.40
N ASN A 110 -13.82 14.34 -30.36
CA ASN A 110 -12.70 13.40 -30.39
C ASN A 110 -11.66 13.61 -29.27
N LYS A 111 -11.67 14.80 -28.65
CA LYS A 111 -10.81 15.15 -27.50
C LYS A 111 -11.37 14.61 -26.18
N ASN A 112 -12.62 14.13 -26.15
CA ASN A 112 -13.23 13.54 -24.96
C ASN A 112 -13.01 12.03 -24.93
N ARG A 113 -12.51 11.51 -23.81
CA ARG A 113 -12.37 10.05 -23.61
C ARG A 113 -13.74 9.37 -23.42
N TYR A 114 -14.68 10.07 -22.79
CA TYR A 114 -16.03 9.59 -22.53
C TYR A 114 -17.04 10.65 -22.97
N ILE A 115 -18.07 10.22 -23.68
CA ILE A 115 -19.10 11.11 -24.26
C ILE A 115 -20.00 11.77 -23.19
N ASP A 116 -20.06 11.18 -22.00
CA ASP A 116 -20.92 11.57 -20.88
C ASP A 116 -20.16 12.28 -19.75
N ILE A 117 -18.82 12.40 -19.86
CA ILE A 117 -17.99 13.10 -18.88
C ILE A 117 -17.40 14.35 -19.52
N LEU A 118 -18.14 15.45 -19.44
CA LEU A 118 -17.80 16.70 -20.11
C LEU A 118 -17.61 17.83 -19.07
N PRO A 119 -16.60 18.72 -19.25
CA PRO A 119 -16.41 19.86 -18.38
C PRO A 119 -17.54 20.88 -18.56
N TYR A 120 -17.89 21.60 -17.50
CA TYR A 120 -18.79 22.75 -17.60
C TYR A 120 -18.08 23.95 -18.22
N ASP A 121 -18.81 24.73 -19.03
CA ASP A 121 -18.24 25.86 -19.77
C ASP A 121 -17.69 26.95 -18.83
N HIS A 122 -18.31 27.17 -17.66
CA HIS A 122 -18.00 28.29 -16.77
C HIS A 122 -16.66 28.17 -16.03
N ASN A 123 -16.12 26.96 -15.90
CA ASN A 123 -14.87 26.69 -15.17
C ASN A 123 -13.97 25.67 -15.88
N ARG A 124 -14.22 25.38 -17.16
CA ARG A 124 -13.28 24.60 -17.98
C ARG A 124 -11.91 25.28 -17.98
N VAL A 125 -10.87 24.48 -18.15
CA VAL A 125 -9.55 25.03 -18.46
C VAL A 125 -9.53 25.41 -19.94
N GLU A 126 -9.21 26.66 -20.23
CA GLU A 126 -9.08 27.18 -21.60
C GLU A 126 -7.60 27.23 -21.97
N LEU A 127 -7.27 26.71 -23.15
CA LEU A 127 -5.94 26.82 -23.74
C LEU A 127 -5.90 28.03 -24.67
N SER A 128 -4.70 28.55 -24.93
CA SER A 128 -4.50 29.62 -25.88
C SER A 128 -4.94 29.18 -27.28
N GLU A 129 -5.76 29.99 -27.96
CA GLU A 129 -6.23 29.69 -29.31
C GLU A 129 -5.05 29.64 -30.30
N ILE A 130 -5.06 28.62 -31.16
CA ILE A 130 -4.10 28.46 -32.26
C ILE A 130 -4.81 28.89 -33.56
N PRO A 131 -4.35 29.97 -34.23
CA PRO A 131 -4.96 30.45 -35.47
C PRO A 131 -5.07 29.35 -36.52
N GLY A 132 -6.26 29.21 -37.12
CA GLY A 132 -6.54 28.21 -38.15
C GLY A 132 -6.94 26.82 -37.63
N TYR A 133 -6.93 26.59 -36.31
CA TYR A 133 -7.32 25.32 -35.70
C TYR A 133 -8.52 25.49 -34.76
N PRO A 134 -9.76 25.30 -35.26
CA PRO A 134 -10.97 25.35 -34.43
C PRO A 134 -10.92 24.34 -33.27
N GLY A 135 -11.31 24.76 -32.07
CA GLY A 135 -11.28 23.92 -30.86
C GLY A 135 -9.90 23.75 -30.23
N SER A 136 -8.90 24.51 -30.69
CA SER A 136 -7.56 24.51 -30.08
C SER A 136 -7.54 25.10 -28.67
N ASP A 137 -8.58 25.82 -28.24
CA ASP A 137 -8.75 26.30 -26.87
C ASP A 137 -9.31 25.23 -25.90
N TYR A 138 -9.80 24.11 -26.44
CA TYR A 138 -10.49 23.10 -25.65
C TYR A 138 -9.56 21.98 -25.17
N ILE A 139 -9.67 21.70 -23.87
CA ILE A 139 -9.21 20.48 -23.22
C ILE A 139 -10.28 20.01 -22.22
N ASN A 140 -10.44 18.70 -22.04
CA ASN A 140 -11.37 18.15 -21.06
C ASN A 140 -10.76 18.20 -19.64
N ALA A 141 -10.84 19.39 -19.05
CA ALA A 141 -10.38 19.67 -17.68
C ALA A 141 -11.19 20.81 -17.07
N SER A 142 -11.29 20.84 -15.74
CA SER A 142 -12.03 21.86 -14.98
C SER A 142 -11.20 22.35 -13.80
N TYR A 143 -11.25 23.65 -13.52
CA TYR A 143 -10.73 24.18 -12.26
C TYR A 143 -11.63 23.75 -11.10
N ILE A 144 -11.01 23.29 -10.01
CA ILE A 144 -11.66 22.84 -8.79
C ILE A 144 -11.10 23.63 -7.63
N ASP A 145 -12.00 24.08 -6.75
CA ASP A 145 -11.59 24.77 -5.54
C ASP A 145 -11.06 23.78 -4.50
N GLY A 146 -10.16 24.23 -3.64
CA GLY A 146 -9.85 23.58 -2.38
C GLY A 146 -10.83 23.95 -1.28
N PHE A 147 -10.39 23.71 -0.04
CA PHE A 147 -11.15 24.09 1.14
C PHE A 147 -11.29 25.61 1.23
N LYS A 148 -10.15 26.33 1.26
CA LYS A 148 -10.10 27.80 1.27
C LYS A 148 -9.60 28.41 -0.04
N GLU A 149 -8.73 27.70 -0.76
CA GLU A 149 -8.07 28.21 -1.95
C GLU A 149 -8.92 27.99 -3.22
N PRO A 150 -9.37 29.05 -3.92
CA PRO A 150 -10.09 28.90 -5.18
C PRO A 150 -9.15 28.37 -6.27
N ARG A 151 -9.66 27.50 -7.14
CA ARG A 151 -8.87 26.91 -8.25
C ARG A 151 -7.55 26.23 -7.82
N LYS A 152 -7.48 25.72 -6.59
CA LYS A 152 -6.32 24.96 -6.07
C LYS A 152 -5.94 23.78 -6.97
N TYR A 153 -6.92 23.16 -7.63
CA TYR A 153 -6.69 22.01 -8.51
C TYR A 153 -7.23 22.22 -9.92
N ILE A 154 -6.69 21.43 -10.84
CA ILE A 154 -7.32 21.10 -12.12
C ILE A 154 -7.69 19.62 -12.09
N ALA A 155 -8.97 19.31 -12.22
CA ALA A 155 -9.45 17.94 -12.46
C ALA A 155 -9.51 17.68 -13.98
N ALA A 156 -8.62 16.82 -14.48
CA ALA A 156 -8.50 16.54 -15.91
C ALA A 156 -8.83 15.07 -16.22
N GLN A 157 -9.29 14.80 -17.45
CA GLN A 157 -9.32 13.42 -17.95
C GLN A 157 -7.89 12.90 -18.14
N GLY A 158 -7.70 11.58 -18.08
CA GLY A 158 -6.46 10.96 -18.54
C GLY A 158 -6.30 11.19 -20.04
N PRO A 159 -5.20 11.81 -20.50
CA PRO A 159 -5.03 12.16 -21.91
C PRO A 159 -5.17 10.92 -22.80
N LYS A 160 -5.76 11.13 -23.97
CA LYS A 160 -5.72 10.18 -25.10
C LYS A 160 -4.44 10.41 -25.88
N ASP A 161 -4.07 9.48 -26.75
CA ASP A 161 -2.88 9.64 -27.59
C ASP A 161 -2.94 10.95 -28.38
N GLU A 162 -4.12 11.30 -28.92
CA GLU A 162 -4.33 12.53 -29.71
C GLU A 162 -4.46 13.81 -28.87
N THR A 163 -4.45 13.73 -27.53
CA THR A 163 -4.59 14.88 -26.63
C THR A 163 -3.42 15.04 -25.67
N THR A 164 -2.32 14.30 -25.87
CA THR A 164 -1.11 14.42 -25.04
C THR A 164 -0.44 15.79 -25.20
N ASP A 165 -0.42 16.32 -26.43
CA ASP A 165 0.05 17.67 -26.75
C ASP A 165 -0.76 18.75 -26.04
N ASP A 166 -2.09 18.68 -26.12
CA ASP A 166 -3.00 19.60 -25.43
C ASP A 166 -2.81 19.52 -23.91
N PHE A 167 -2.57 18.32 -23.36
CA PHE A 167 -2.32 18.13 -21.94
C PHE A 167 -1.04 18.82 -21.48
N TRP A 168 0.09 18.63 -22.16
CA TRP A 168 1.34 19.32 -21.81
C TRP A 168 1.28 20.83 -22.03
N ARG A 169 0.54 21.27 -23.04
CA ARG A 169 0.25 22.70 -23.24
C ARG A 169 -0.55 23.28 -22.07
N MET A 170 -1.53 22.54 -21.55
CA MET A 170 -2.24 22.91 -20.31
C MET A 170 -1.27 23.03 -19.11
N ILE A 171 -0.43 22.02 -18.86
CA ILE A 171 0.57 22.07 -17.77
C ILE A 171 1.44 23.32 -17.90
N TRP A 172 1.89 23.61 -19.12
CA TRP A 172 2.73 24.75 -19.42
C TRP A 172 2.00 26.08 -19.16
N GLU A 173 0.84 26.29 -19.78
CA GLU A 173 0.09 27.55 -19.71
C GLU A 173 -0.39 27.85 -18.29
N GLN A 174 -0.83 26.83 -17.54
CA GLN A 174 -1.33 26.98 -16.18
C GLN A 174 -0.23 27.04 -15.11
N LYS A 175 1.04 26.90 -15.52
CA LYS A 175 2.19 26.89 -14.62
C LYS A 175 2.10 25.84 -13.50
N ALA A 176 1.42 24.73 -13.79
CA ALA A 176 1.38 23.60 -12.88
C ALA A 176 2.77 22.97 -12.74
N THR A 177 3.20 22.67 -11.51
CA THR A 177 4.46 21.95 -11.23
C THR A 177 4.25 20.58 -10.62
N ILE A 178 3.01 20.24 -10.29
CA ILE A 178 2.64 18.98 -9.65
C ILE A 178 1.53 18.32 -10.46
N ILE A 179 1.76 17.05 -10.83
CA ILE A 179 0.76 16.21 -11.50
C ILE A 179 0.53 14.98 -10.62
N VAL A 180 -0.72 14.76 -10.21
CA VAL A 180 -1.17 13.63 -9.41
C VAL A 180 -2.00 12.70 -10.28
N MET A 181 -1.41 11.59 -10.71
CA MET A 181 -2.05 10.56 -11.53
C MET A 181 -2.56 9.43 -10.63
N VAL A 182 -3.87 9.33 -10.42
CA VAL A 182 -4.48 8.28 -9.55
C VAL A 182 -5.05 7.11 -10.38
N THR A 183 -4.28 6.65 -11.36
CA THR A 183 -4.64 5.53 -12.24
C THR A 183 -3.40 4.87 -12.83
N ARG A 184 -3.53 3.62 -13.27
CA ARG A 184 -2.57 3.02 -14.22
C ARG A 184 -2.98 3.40 -15.65
N CYS A 185 -2.04 3.31 -16.60
CA CYS A 185 -2.33 3.50 -18.03
C CYS A 185 -3.28 2.41 -18.56
N GLU A 186 -3.14 1.19 -18.04
CA GLU A 186 -3.95 0.02 -18.41
C GLU A 186 -4.42 -0.72 -17.15
N GLU A 187 -5.71 -1.07 -17.12
CA GLU A 187 -6.34 -1.87 -16.07
C GLU A 187 -7.34 -2.82 -16.73
N GLY A 188 -7.35 -4.11 -16.36
CA GLY A 188 -8.25 -5.09 -16.97
C GLY A 188 -8.12 -5.21 -18.49
N LYS A 189 -6.91 -5.02 -19.05
CA LYS A 189 -6.62 -4.91 -20.49
C LYS A 189 -7.30 -3.74 -21.21
N ARG A 190 -7.83 -2.76 -20.47
CA ARG A 190 -8.45 -1.55 -21.01
C ARG A 190 -7.54 -0.35 -20.82
N ASN A 191 -7.34 0.42 -21.89
CA ASN A 191 -6.62 1.69 -21.83
C ASN A 191 -7.43 2.72 -21.01
N LYS A 192 -6.86 3.16 -19.90
CA LYS A 192 -7.41 4.19 -19.01
C LYS A 192 -6.74 5.55 -19.24
N CYS A 193 -5.47 5.56 -19.63
CA CYS A 193 -4.69 6.78 -19.86
C CYS A 193 -3.56 6.49 -20.85
N ALA A 194 -3.32 7.37 -21.82
CA ALA A 194 -2.10 7.31 -22.63
C ALA A 194 -0.89 7.56 -21.73
N GLN A 195 0.26 6.96 -22.06
CA GLN A 195 1.51 7.31 -21.41
C GLN A 195 2.01 8.62 -22.02
N TYR A 196 1.83 9.72 -21.28
CA TYR A 196 2.18 11.07 -21.74
C TYR A 196 3.56 11.53 -21.24
N TRP A 197 4.41 10.63 -20.78
CA TRP A 197 5.79 10.92 -20.37
C TRP A 197 6.78 9.96 -21.04
N PRO A 198 8.02 10.39 -21.30
CA PRO A 198 9.05 9.50 -21.85
C PRO A 198 9.44 8.42 -20.84
N SER A 199 9.83 7.24 -21.33
CA SER A 199 10.51 6.25 -20.48
C SER A 199 11.90 6.75 -20.09
N MET A 200 12.46 6.20 -19.00
CA MET A 200 13.85 6.50 -18.61
C MET A 200 14.85 6.18 -19.74
N GLU A 201 14.60 5.14 -20.53
CA GLU A 201 15.41 4.77 -21.70
C GLU A 201 15.29 5.79 -22.85
N GLY A 202 14.09 6.33 -23.06
CA GLY A 202 13.84 7.35 -24.09
C GLY A 202 14.41 8.72 -23.73
N GLY A 203 14.56 9.02 -22.44
CA GLY A 203 15.16 10.24 -21.88
C GLY A 203 14.33 11.52 -22.09
N SER A 204 13.82 11.77 -23.29
CA SER A 204 12.96 12.93 -23.61
C SER A 204 11.99 12.64 -24.75
N ALA A 205 10.83 13.29 -24.74
CA ALA A 205 9.84 13.25 -25.82
C ALA A 205 9.26 14.64 -26.08
N ALA A 206 8.87 14.91 -27.32
CA ALA A 206 8.21 16.15 -27.72
C ALA A 206 6.69 15.93 -27.83
N TYR A 207 5.93 16.86 -27.26
CA TYR A 207 4.47 16.91 -27.27
C TYR A 207 4.06 18.31 -27.77
N GLY A 208 3.81 18.43 -29.08
CA GLY A 208 3.73 19.71 -29.76
C GLY A 208 4.98 20.57 -29.56
N ASP A 209 4.80 21.79 -29.03
CA ASP A 209 5.88 22.74 -28.71
C ASP A 209 6.59 22.45 -27.37
N ILE A 210 6.13 21.47 -26.59
CA ILE A 210 6.67 21.16 -25.26
C ILE A 210 7.56 19.93 -25.32
N ILE A 211 8.83 20.08 -24.98
CA ILE A 211 9.76 18.97 -24.79
C ILE A 211 9.74 18.59 -23.31
N VAL A 212 9.50 17.32 -23.03
CA VAL A 212 9.47 16.75 -21.68
C VAL A 212 10.65 15.81 -21.56
N LYS A 213 11.52 16.07 -20.60
CA LYS A 213 12.66 15.23 -20.25
C LYS A 213 12.39 14.56 -18.90
N ILE A 214 12.68 13.26 -18.78
CA ILE A 214 12.66 12.57 -17.49
C ILE A 214 14.08 12.56 -16.90
N ASN A 215 14.21 13.06 -15.67
CA ASN A 215 15.50 13.13 -14.98
C ASN A 215 15.64 12.00 -13.95
N GLU A 216 14.54 11.66 -13.26
CA GLU A 216 14.51 10.64 -12.22
C GLU A 216 13.16 9.91 -12.25
N SER A 217 13.19 8.62 -11.96
CA SER A 217 12.00 7.81 -11.71
C SER A 217 12.24 6.93 -10.48
N LYS A 218 11.58 7.26 -9.37
CA LYS A 218 11.64 6.54 -8.10
C LYS A 218 10.37 5.72 -7.91
N THR A 219 10.52 4.39 -7.96
CA THR A 219 9.41 3.46 -7.72
C THR A 219 9.32 3.17 -6.23
N CYS A 220 8.15 3.46 -5.65
CA CYS A 220 7.75 3.04 -4.31
C CYS A 220 6.64 1.98 -4.43
N PRO A 221 6.24 1.32 -3.32
CA PRO A 221 5.22 0.27 -3.38
C PRO A 221 3.88 0.72 -3.96
N ASP A 222 3.39 1.87 -3.49
CA ASP A 222 2.04 2.34 -3.81
C ASP A 222 1.98 3.44 -4.86
N TYR A 223 3.15 3.96 -5.24
CA TYR A 223 3.24 5.06 -6.18
C TYR A 223 4.62 5.14 -6.85
N VAL A 224 4.68 5.82 -7.99
CA VAL A 224 5.92 6.13 -8.69
C VAL A 224 6.06 7.66 -8.74
N ILE A 225 7.21 8.19 -8.31
CA ILE A 225 7.54 9.61 -8.40
C ILE A 225 8.52 9.80 -9.54
N GLN A 226 8.19 10.70 -10.47
CA GLN A 226 9.03 11.07 -11.59
C GLN A 226 9.35 12.56 -11.53
N LYS A 227 10.63 12.89 -11.68
CA LYS A 227 11.10 14.27 -11.83
C LYS A 227 11.28 14.55 -13.31
N LEU A 228 10.44 15.43 -13.82
CA LEU A 228 10.42 15.81 -15.23
C LEU A 228 10.92 17.26 -15.37
N HIS A 229 11.52 17.57 -16.50
CA HIS A 229 11.88 18.92 -16.88
C HIS A 229 11.21 19.25 -18.21
N ILE A 230 10.42 20.33 -18.23
CA ILE A 230 9.70 20.76 -19.44
C ILE A 230 10.29 22.04 -20.01
N THR A 231 10.46 22.10 -21.32
CA THR A 231 10.88 23.29 -22.05
C THR A 231 9.94 23.53 -23.22
N ASN A 232 9.53 24.78 -23.41
CA ASN A 232 8.79 25.18 -24.61
C ASN A 232 9.78 25.60 -25.69
N VAL A 233 9.71 25.04 -26.89
CA VAL A 233 10.66 25.32 -27.99
C VAL A 233 10.73 26.81 -28.38
N LYS A 234 9.67 27.57 -28.07
CA LYS A 234 9.59 29.02 -28.32
C LYS A 234 10.15 29.87 -27.18
N ARG A 235 10.54 29.28 -26.04
CA ARG A 235 11.04 29.99 -24.85
C ARG A 235 12.35 29.38 -24.34
N THR A 236 13.17 30.18 -23.67
CA THR A 236 14.49 29.76 -23.21
C THR A 236 14.50 29.13 -21.82
N SER A 237 13.53 29.43 -20.96
CA SER A 237 13.48 28.93 -19.58
C SER A 237 12.61 27.67 -19.47
N GLY A 238 13.17 26.57 -18.97
CA GLY A 238 12.42 25.37 -18.60
C GLY A 238 11.83 25.42 -17.19
N ARG A 239 11.08 24.38 -16.82
CA ARG A 239 10.50 24.20 -15.48
C ARG A 239 10.53 22.75 -15.04
N ASP A 240 10.77 22.53 -13.76
CA ASP A 240 10.70 21.20 -13.17
C ASP A 240 9.26 20.86 -12.76
N ILE A 241 8.85 19.64 -13.08
CA ILE A 241 7.55 19.07 -12.77
C ILE A 241 7.77 17.82 -11.94
N THR A 242 7.03 17.67 -10.85
CA THR A 242 6.93 16.40 -10.15
C THR A 242 5.64 15.71 -10.57
N HIS A 243 5.79 14.56 -11.23
CA HIS A 243 4.68 13.67 -11.55
C HIS A 243 4.66 12.53 -10.52
N ILE A 244 3.53 12.32 -9.85
CA ILE A 244 3.33 11.21 -8.91
C ILE A 244 2.16 10.35 -9.38
N GLN A 245 2.45 9.09 -9.69
CA GLN A 245 1.49 8.10 -10.13
C GLN A 245 1.16 7.15 -8.99
N PHE A 246 -0.07 7.20 -8.47
CA PHE A 246 -0.57 6.23 -7.50
C PHE A 246 -0.99 4.94 -8.21
N THR A 247 -0.37 3.82 -7.81
CA THR A 247 -0.49 2.52 -8.46
C THR A 247 -1.29 1.51 -7.65
N SER A 248 -1.61 1.78 -6.38
CA SER A 248 -2.34 0.85 -5.49
C SER A 248 -3.86 1.03 -5.48
N TRP A 249 -4.44 1.76 -6.44
CA TRP A 249 -5.89 1.78 -6.61
C TRP A 249 -6.35 0.61 -7.51
N PRO A 250 -7.25 -0.28 -7.03
CA PRO A 250 -7.75 -1.40 -7.84
C PRO A 250 -8.65 -0.95 -9.01
N ASP A 251 -8.76 -1.77 -10.06
CA ASP A 251 -9.66 -1.49 -11.21
C ASP A 251 -11.13 -1.43 -10.76
N HIS A 252 -11.53 -2.37 -9.90
CA HIS A 252 -12.82 -2.42 -9.25
C HIS A 252 -12.71 -2.05 -7.77
N GLY A 253 -13.60 -1.17 -7.30
CA GLY A 253 -13.67 -0.76 -5.89
C GLY A 253 -12.70 0.35 -5.47
N VAL A 254 -12.23 0.27 -4.23
CA VAL A 254 -11.37 1.25 -3.56
C VAL A 254 -10.22 0.54 -2.83
N PRO A 255 -9.10 1.24 -2.55
CA PRO A 255 -8.06 0.69 -1.68
C PRO A 255 -8.62 0.19 -0.35
N GLU A 256 -8.18 -1.00 0.11
CA GLU A 256 -8.62 -1.58 1.39
C GLU A 256 -8.07 -0.84 2.62
N ASP A 257 -7.00 -0.08 2.44
CA ASP A 257 -6.39 0.71 3.50
C ASP A 257 -6.44 2.20 3.15
N PRO A 258 -7.29 2.99 3.84
CA PRO A 258 -7.36 4.44 3.64
C PRO A 258 -6.03 5.15 3.87
N HIS A 259 -5.12 4.57 4.68
CA HIS A 259 -3.81 5.15 4.95
C HIS A 259 -2.98 5.35 3.67
N LEU A 260 -3.18 4.54 2.63
CA LEU A 260 -2.47 4.69 1.35
C LEU A 260 -2.73 6.04 0.68
N LEU A 261 -3.97 6.55 0.79
CA LEU A 261 -4.33 7.87 0.26
C LEU A 261 -3.85 9.01 1.16
N LEU A 262 -3.80 8.80 2.47
CA LEU A 262 -3.18 9.74 3.42
C LEU A 262 -1.67 9.88 3.13
N LYS A 263 -0.98 8.76 2.88
CA LYS A 263 0.43 8.74 2.47
C LYS A 263 0.63 9.47 1.14
N LEU A 264 -0.21 9.21 0.13
CA LEU A 264 -0.16 9.95 -1.13
C LEU A 264 -0.33 11.46 -0.93
N ARG A 265 -1.35 11.88 -0.16
CA ARG A 265 -1.59 13.30 0.16
C ARG A 265 -0.36 13.93 0.81
N ARG A 266 0.21 13.29 1.83
CA ARG A 266 1.41 13.78 2.52
C ARG A 266 2.58 13.98 1.56
N ARG A 267 2.81 13.01 0.66
CA ARG A 267 3.86 13.14 -0.38
C ARG A 267 3.60 14.31 -1.31
N VAL A 268 2.36 14.52 -1.75
CA VAL A 268 1.98 15.65 -2.61
C VAL A 268 2.16 16.99 -1.89
N ASN A 269 1.73 17.09 -0.63
CA ASN A 269 1.80 18.33 0.15
C ASN A 269 3.24 18.70 0.55
N ALA A 270 4.16 17.73 0.58
CA ALA A 270 5.59 17.98 0.77
C ALA A 270 6.30 18.49 -0.50
N LEU A 271 5.63 18.52 -1.66
CA LEU A 271 6.24 19.00 -2.91
C LEU A 271 6.24 20.52 -2.98
N SER A 272 7.32 21.08 -3.54
CA SER A 272 7.41 22.52 -3.79
C SER A 272 6.50 22.94 -4.95
N ASN A 273 5.55 23.83 -4.67
CA ASN A 273 4.71 24.48 -5.68
C ASN A 273 5.25 25.89 -6.00
N PHE A 274 6.43 25.96 -6.63
CA PHE A 274 7.19 27.20 -6.82
C PHE A 274 6.43 28.33 -7.51
N PHE A 275 5.51 28.02 -8.44
CA PHE A 275 4.75 29.03 -9.19
C PHE A 275 3.36 29.29 -8.63
N SER A 276 2.99 28.66 -7.50
CA SER A 276 1.61 28.67 -6.97
C SER A 276 0.57 28.31 -8.05
N GLY A 277 0.95 27.41 -8.96
CA GLY A 277 0.05 26.90 -10.00
C GLY A 277 -0.91 25.86 -9.44
N PRO A 278 -2.02 25.56 -10.13
CA PRO A 278 -2.94 24.52 -9.70
C PRO A 278 -2.29 23.14 -9.75
N ILE A 279 -2.63 22.29 -8.79
CA ILE A 279 -2.24 20.88 -8.80
C ILE A 279 -3.12 20.15 -9.83
N VAL A 280 -2.51 19.52 -10.83
CA VAL A 280 -3.26 18.79 -11.85
C VAL A 280 -3.50 17.38 -11.34
N VAL A 281 -4.76 17.03 -11.09
CA VAL A 281 -5.16 15.70 -10.62
C VAL A 281 -5.96 15.02 -11.72
N HIS A 282 -5.58 13.80 -12.11
CA HIS A 282 -6.30 13.05 -13.14
C HIS A 282 -6.34 11.55 -12.85
N CYS A 283 -7.34 10.90 -13.45
CA CYS A 283 -7.46 9.44 -13.51
C CYS A 283 -7.71 9.04 -14.97
N SER A 284 -8.74 8.21 -15.23
CA SER A 284 -9.24 7.98 -16.60
C SER A 284 -10.20 9.10 -17.04
N ALA A 285 -11.34 9.23 -16.35
CA ALA A 285 -12.37 10.23 -16.68
C ALA A 285 -12.15 11.60 -15.99
N GLY A 286 -11.30 11.63 -14.95
CA GLY A 286 -11.06 12.84 -14.17
C GLY A 286 -12.19 13.20 -13.20
N VAL A 287 -12.96 12.23 -12.71
CA VAL A 287 -14.14 12.48 -11.84
C VAL A 287 -14.22 11.56 -10.61
N GLY A 288 -14.01 10.25 -10.78
CA GLY A 288 -14.10 9.26 -9.68
C GLY A 288 -12.94 9.39 -8.69
N ARG A 289 -11.85 8.63 -8.93
CA ARG A 289 -10.64 8.65 -8.09
C ARG A 289 -10.05 10.05 -7.90
N THR A 290 -10.09 10.88 -8.95
CA THR A 290 -9.70 12.30 -8.91
C THR A 290 -10.53 13.08 -7.89
N GLY A 291 -11.86 12.97 -7.93
CA GLY A 291 -12.74 13.65 -6.97
C GLY A 291 -12.59 13.12 -5.56
N THR A 292 -12.34 11.82 -5.39
CA THR A 292 -12.05 11.22 -4.08
C THR A 292 -10.76 11.77 -3.48
N TYR A 293 -9.66 11.82 -4.24
CA TYR A 293 -8.40 12.39 -3.77
C TYR A 293 -8.56 13.87 -3.35
N ILE A 294 -9.19 14.69 -4.21
CA ILE A 294 -9.45 16.10 -3.91
C ILE A 294 -10.36 16.26 -2.68
N GLY A 295 -11.38 15.39 -2.56
CA GLY A 295 -12.28 15.36 -1.40
C GLY A 295 -11.53 15.06 -0.10
N ILE A 296 -10.63 14.08 -0.10
CA ILE A 296 -9.80 13.76 1.07
C ILE A 296 -8.88 14.93 1.42
N ASP A 297 -8.15 15.47 0.44
CA ASP A 297 -7.18 16.55 0.71
C ASP A 297 -7.85 17.80 1.30
N ALA A 298 -8.96 18.24 0.72
CA ALA A 298 -9.68 19.42 1.16
C ALA A 298 -10.41 19.21 2.49
N MET A 299 -11.00 18.03 2.72
CA MET A 299 -11.69 17.77 3.99
C MET A 299 -10.71 17.58 5.15
N LEU A 300 -9.49 17.09 4.91
CA LEU A 300 -8.44 17.10 5.93
C LEU A 300 -7.97 18.52 6.24
N GLU A 301 -7.80 19.39 5.23
CA GLU A 301 -7.52 20.82 5.46
C GLU A 301 -8.65 21.50 6.26
N GLY A 302 -9.91 21.12 6.01
CA GLY A 302 -11.05 21.57 6.79
C GLY A 302 -11.04 21.07 8.23
N LEU A 303 -10.72 19.78 8.44
CA LEU A 303 -10.61 19.19 9.77
C LEU A 303 -9.50 19.88 10.59
N ASP A 304 -8.32 20.09 10.00
CA ASP A 304 -7.18 20.73 10.65
C ASP A 304 -7.46 22.21 11.01
N THR A 305 -8.29 22.90 10.20
CA THR A 305 -8.51 24.35 10.37
C THR A 305 -9.79 24.71 11.12
N GLU A 306 -10.84 23.90 11.06
CA GLU A 306 -12.15 24.19 11.66
C GLU A 306 -12.59 23.16 12.71
N GLY A 307 -11.86 22.04 12.87
CA GLY A 307 -12.25 20.96 13.79
C GLY A 307 -13.53 20.23 13.39
N ARG A 308 -14.00 20.40 12.14
CA ARG A 308 -15.22 19.77 11.60
C ARG A 308 -15.12 19.58 10.09
N VAL A 309 -15.92 18.68 9.53
CA VAL A 309 -15.92 18.34 8.10
C VAL A 309 -17.31 18.30 7.50
N ASP A 310 -17.45 18.81 6.28
CA ASP A 310 -18.69 18.75 5.50
C ASP A 310 -18.44 18.02 4.17
N VAL A 311 -18.31 16.70 4.24
CA VAL A 311 -18.06 15.86 3.06
C VAL A 311 -19.20 15.98 2.06
N TYR A 312 -20.45 16.02 2.53
CA TYR A 312 -21.63 16.12 1.68
C TYR A 312 -21.64 17.43 0.90
N GLY A 313 -21.59 18.56 1.60
CA GLY A 313 -21.59 19.88 0.97
C GLY A 313 -20.37 20.11 0.08
N TYR A 314 -19.21 19.56 0.43
CA TYR A 314 -18.04 19.63 -0.42
C TYR A 314 -18.18 18.80 -1.70
N VAL A 315 -18.72 17.58 -1.64
CA VAL A 315 -18.98 16.78 -2.85
C VAL A 315 -20.06 17.43 -3.74
N VAL A 316 -21.08 18.08 -3.15
CA VAL A 316 -22.02 18.93 -3.89
C VAL A 316 -21.27 20.06 -4.59
N LYS A 317 -20.37 20.77 -3.91
CA LYS A 317 -19.51 21.81 -4.50
C LYS A 317 -18.67 21.27 -5.65
N LEU A 318 -18.03 20.11 -5.47
CA LEU A 318 -17.27 19.45 -6.54
C LEU A 318 -18.14 19.14 -7.76
N ARG A 319 -19.34 18.60 -7.56
CA ARG A 319 -20.26 18.26 -8.66
C ARG A 319 -20.86 19.48 -9.37
N ARG A 320 -20.86 20.65 -8.72
CA ARG A 320 -21.19 21.93 -9.37
C ARG A 320 -20.05 22.44 -10.27
N GLN A 321 -18.80 22.10 -9.96
CA GLN A 321 -17.63 22.47 -10.76
C GLN A 321 -17.29 21.45 -11.85
N ARG A 322 -17.53 20.16 -11.63
CA ARG A 322 -17.31 19.12 -12.65
C ARG A 322 -18.28 17.97 -12.43
N CYS A 323 -18.89 17.47 -13.49
CA CYS A 323 -19.92 16.44 -13.36
C CYS A 323 -19.38 15.17 -12.67
N LEU A 324 -20.24 14.45 -11.93
CA LEU A 324 -19.94 13.11 -11.39
C LEU A 324 -18.70 12.99 -10.47
N MET A 325 -18.16 14.10 -9.97
CA MET A 325 -17.07 14.08 -8.98
C MET A 325 -17.47 13.19 -7.79
N VAL A 326 -16.56 12.27 -7.42
CA VAL A 326 -16.86 11.11 -6.56
C VAL A 326 -17.98 10.26 -7.18
N GLN A 327 -17.58 9.25 -7.94
CA GLN A 327 -18.44 8.62 -8.94
C GLN A 327 -19.32 7.49 -8.38
N VAL A 328 -18.84 6.79 -7.36
CA VAL A 328 -19.52 5.65 -6.74
C VAL A 328 -19.57 5.80 -5.23
N GLU A 329 -20.51 5.10 -4.60
CA GLU A 329 -20.72 5.16 -3.15
C GLU A 329 -19.47 4.75 -2.35
N SER A 330 -18.80 3.67 -2.73
CA SER A 330 -17.59 3.21 -2.03
C SER A 330 -16.48 4.26 -2.02
N GLN A 331 -16.38 5.10 -3.05
CA GLN A 331 -15.48 6.25 -3.08
C GLN A 331 -15.90 7.36 -2.12
N TYR A 332 -17.21 7.58 -1.93
CA TYR A 332 -17.74 8.54 -0.97
C TYR A 332 -17.47 8.07 0.47
N ILE A 333 -17.73 6.78 0.75
CA ILE A 333 -17.41 6.15 2.04
C ILE A 333 -15.91 6.21 2.31
N LEU A 334 -15.06 6.01 1.29
CA LEU A 334 -13.60 6.08 1.44
C LEU A 334 -13.11 7.46 1.93
N ILE A 335 -13.77 8.56 1.52
CA ILE A 335 -13.44 9.89 2.04
C ILE A 335 -13.66 9.93 3.56
N HIS A 336 -14.81 9.44 4.02
CA HIS A 336 -15.09 9.36 5.46
C HIS A 336 -14.12 8.44 6.19
N GLN A 337 -13.77 7.29 5.61
CA GLN A 337 -12.80 6.36 6.20
C GLN A 337 -11.42 7.01 6.36
N ALA A 338 -10.94 7.74 5.35
CA ALA A 338 -9.67 8.45 5.41
C ALA A 338 -9.67 9.55 6.49
N LEU A 339 -10.78 10.29 6.63
CA LEU A 339 -10.93 11.30 7.68
C LEU A 339 -10.96 10.69 9.08
N VAL A 340 -11.68 9.57 9.27
CA VAL A 340 -11.70 8.84 10.55
C VAL A 340 -10.31 8.29 10.89
N GLU A 341 -9.64 7.65 9.93
CA GLU A 341 -8.29 7.11 10.09
C GLU A 341 -7.31 8.20 10.53
N TYR A 342 -7.31 9.35 9.84
CA TYR A 342 -6.48 10.49 10.22
C TYR A 342 -6.84 11.06 11.60
N ASN A 343 -8.13 11.24 11.89
CA ASN A 343 -8.59 11.78 13.16
C ASN A 343 -8.24 10.88 14.36
N GLN A 344 -8.28 9.56 14.19
CA GLN A 344 -7.95 8.61 15.26
C GLN A 344 -6.45 8.45 15.50
N TYR A 345 -5.67 8.41 14.41
CA TYR A 345 -4.27 7.97 14.48
C TYR A 345 -3.26 9.08 14.20
N GLY A 346 -3.66 10.14 13.49
CA GLY A 346 -2.81 11.27 13.13
C GLY A 346 -1.67 10.90 12.18
N GLU A 347 -0.69 11.81 12.09
CA GLU A 347 0.56 11.55 11.38
C GLU A 347 1.58 10.93 12.33
N THR A 348 2.04 9.72 11.99
CA THR A 348 2.98 8.91 12.79
C THR A 348 4.23 8.50 12.01
N GLU A 349 4.36 8.95 10.76
CA GLU A 349 5.58 8.77 9.98
C GLU A 349 6.60 9.85 10.34
N VAL A 350 7.86 9.44 10.43
CA VAL A 350 8.98 10.32 10.74
C VAL A 350 10.09 10.14 9.70
N THR A 351 10.73 11.24 9.32
CA THR A 351 11.91 11.22 8.45
C THR A 351 13.12 10.68 9.20
N LEU A 352 14.03 9.97 8.53
CA LEU A 352 15.25 9.46 9.19
C LEU A 352 16.10 10.59 9.80
N SER A 353 16.09 11.78 9.19
CA SER A 353 16.77 12.97 9.70
C SER A 353 16.23 13.45 11.06
N GLU A 354 14.93 13.27 11.32
CA GLU A 354 14.27 13.76 12.53
C GLU A 354 14.07 12.67 13.59
N LEU A 355 14.26 11.40 13.20
CA LEU A 355 13.97 10.22 14.02
C LEU A 355 14.51 10.30 15.45
N HIS A 356 15.76 10.72 15.63
CA HIS A 356 16.38 10.77 16.96
C HIS A 356 15.73 11.82 17.87
N SER A 357 15.47 13.02 17.32
CA SER A 357 14.80 14.10 18.05
C SER A 357 13.35 13.70 18.38
N TYR A 358 12.66 13.15 17.39
CA TYR A 358 11.30 12.63 17.52
C TYR A 358 11.19 11.56 18.62
N LEU A 359 12.07 10.55 18.59
CA LEU A 359 12.06 9.46 19.56
C LEU A 359 12.39 9.94 20.99
N ASN A 360 13.31 10.88 21.14
CA ASN A 360 13.61 11.49 22.45
C ASN A 360 12.39 12.21 23.03
N ASN A 361 11.65 12.94 22.18
CA ASN A 361 10.40 13.57 22.59
C ASN A 361 9.31 12.55 22.93
N LEU A 362 9.20 11.47 22.14
CA LEU A 362 8.22 10.42 22.39
C LEU A 362 8.46 9.68 23.72
N LYS A 363 9.73 9.48 24.10
CA LYS A 363 10.12 8.80 25.35
C LYS A 363 10.06 9.70 26.57
N ARG A 364 9.97 11.02 26.40
CA ARG A 364 9.93 11.96 27.52
C ARG A 364 8.67 11.73 28.35
N LYS A 365 8.82 11.64 29.67
CA LYS A 365 7.73 11.60 30.65
C LYS A 365 7.64 12.94 31.34
N ASP A 366 6.56 13.67 31.09
CA ASP A 366 6.33 14.98 31.71
C ASP A 366 4.82 15.22 31.88
N PRO A 367 4.27 15.13 33.11
CA PRO A 367 4.95 14.79 34.37
C PRO A 367 5.41 13.30 34.45
N PRO A 368 6.34 12.94 35.36
CA PRO A 368 6.90 11.58 35.44
C PRO A 368 5.88 10.46 35.74
N SER A 369 4.70 10.83 36.24
CA SER A 369 3.59 9.90 36.53
C SER A 369 2.84 9.44 35.29
N ASP A 370 2.92 10.21 34.20
CA ASP A 370 2.08 10.00 33.04
C ASP A 370 2.77 9.09 32.02
N PRO A 371 2.00 8.30 31.25
CA PRO A 371 2.57 7.56 30.15
C PRO A 371 3.26 8.52 29.18
N SER A 372 4.45 8.14 28.73
CA SER A 372 5.15 8.80 27.64
C SER A 372 4.29 8.82 26.37
N LEU A 373 4.58 9.72 25.44
CA LEU A 373 3.87 9.77 24.16
C LEU A 373 4.05 8.47 23.37
N LEU A 374 5.18 7.77 23.54
CA LEU A 374 5.41 6.44 22.96
C LEU A 374 4.47 5.38 23.57
N GLU A 375 4.28 5.38 24.89
CA GLU A 375 3.32 4.50 25.57
C GLU A 375 1.89 4.81 25.13
N ALA A 376 1.53 6.09 25.01
CA ALA A 376 0.23 6.53 24.49
C ALA A 376 0.02 6.11 23.03
N GLU A 377 1.04 6.23 22.17
CA GLU A 377 1.00 5.75 20.79
C GLU A 377 0.76 4.24 20.72
N PHE A 378 1.46 3.45 21.52
CA PHE A 378 1.23 2.01 21.60
C PHE A 378 -0.19 1.67 22.08
N GLN A 379 -0.72 2.40 23.05
CA GLN A 379 -2.09 2.22 23.57
C GLN A 379 -3.17 2.57 22.53
N ARG A 380 -2.88 3.48 21.59
CA ARG A 380 -3.78 3.82 20.47
C ARG A 380 -3.88 2.73 19.41
N LEU A 381 -2.93 1.78 19.34
CA LEU A 381 -2.97 0.71 18.35
C LEU A 381 -4.24 -0.16 18.54
N PRO A 382 -5.09 -0.30 17.51
CA PRO A 382 -6.33 -1.06 17.64
C PRO A 382 -6.07 -2.55 17.85
N SER A 383 -6.98 -3.19 18.58
CA SER A 383 -7.08 -4.64 18.68
C SER A 383 -8.03 -5.18 17.62
N TYR A 384 -7.59 -6.18 16.87
CA TYR A 384 -8.38 -6.82 15.81
C TYR A 384 -8.97 -8.18 16.26
N LYS A 385 -9.14 -8.40 17.56
CA LYS A 385 -9.80 -9.61 18.05
C LYS A 385 -11.24 -9.68 17.55
N GLY A 386 -11.60 -10.76 16.86
CA GLY A 386 -12.93 -10.93 16.24
C GLY A 386 -13.17 -10.05 15.00
N TRP A 387 -12.13 -9.42 14.45
CA TRP A 387 -12.21 -8.57 13.27
C TRP A 387 -12.67 -9.31 12.00
N ARG A 388 -12.19 -10.54 11.80
CA ARG A 388 -12.50 -11.41 10.67
C ARG A 388 -12.70 -12.84 11.16
N THR A 389 -13.29 -13.68 10.32
CA THR A 389 -13.55 -15.09 10.63
C THR A 389 -12.24 -15.87 10.78
N GLN A 390 -12.27 -16.87 11.66
CA GLN A 390 -11.18 -17.83 11.90
C GLN A 390 -11.77 -19.25 11.92
N ASN A 391 -12.80 -19.50 11.12
CA ASN A 391 -13.64 -20.69 11.19
C ASN A 391 -12.82 -21.94 10.87
N THR A 392 -11.93 -21.87 9.88
CA THR A 392 -11.15 -23.01 9.39
C THR A 392 -10.21 -23.55 10.46
N GLY A 393 -9.46 -22.66 11.12
CA GLY A 393 -8.53 -23.07 12.17
C GLY A 393 -9.20 -23.51 13.47
N ASN A 394 -10.48 -23.15 13.66
CA ASN A 394 -11.29 -23.56 14.82
C ASN A 394 -12.10 -24.85 14.61
N ARG A 395 -12.06 -25.45 13.41
CA ARG A 395 -12.67 -26.77 13.16
C ARG A 395 -12.02 -27.83 14.06
N GLU A 396 -12.81 -28.81 14.50
CA GLU A 396 -12.37 -29.79 15.51
C GLU A 396 -11.12 -30.57 15.05
N GLU A 397 -11.08 -30.96 13.78
CA GLU A 397 -9.96 -31.65 13.15
C GLU A 397 -8.67 -30.80 13.03
N ASN A 398 -8.78 -29.47 13.13
CA ASN A 398 -7.68 -28.53 12.98
C ASN A 398 -7.16 -27.99 14.31
N LYS A 399 -7.91 -28.16 15.41
CA LYS A 399 -7.52 -27.66 16.74
C LYS A 399 -6.18 -28.21 17.20
N SER A 400 -5.93 -29.50 16.97
CA SER A 400 -4.64 -30.14 17.30
C SER A 400 -3.47 -29.60 16.48
N LYS A 401 -3.72 -28.99 15.31
CA LYS A 401 -2.67 -28.39 14.46
C LYS A 401 -2.25 -26.99 14.92
N ASN A 402 -2.84 -26.46 15.99
CA ASN A 402 -2.54 -25.13 16.52
C ASN A 402 -1.72 -25.23 17.81
N ARG A 403 -0.50 -24.69 17.82
CA ARG A 403 0.34 -24.63 19.03
C ARG A 403 -0.27 -23.71 20.10
N ASN A 404 -1.02 -22.70 19.68
CA ASN A 404 -1.75 -21.78 20.56
C ASN A 404 -3.19 -21.60 20.07
N ALA A 405 -4.16 -21.90 20.94
CA ALA A 405 -5.59 -21.88 20.61
C ALA A 405 -6.15 -20.48 20.31
N THR A 406 -5.47 -19.40 20.70
CA THR A 406 -5.92 -18.03 20.43
C THR A 406 -5.20 -17.37 19.26
N ILE A 407 -4.10 -17.97 18.81
CA ILE A 407 -3.25 -17.47 17.73
C ILE A 407 -3.47 -18.35 16.51
N ILE A 408 -4.55 -18.06 15.80
CA ILE A 408 -5.02 -18.79 14.63
C ILE A 408 -5.09 -17.79 13.45
N PRO A 409 -4.71 -18.17 12.22
CA PRO A 409 -4.85 -17.30 11.06
C PRO A 409 -6.32 -16.89 10.83
N TYR A 410 -6.54 -15.69 10.29
CA TYR A 410 -7.85 -15.36 9.74
C TYR A 410 -8.10 -16.13 8.44
N ASP A 411 -9.37 -16.41 8.13
CA ASP A 411 -9.70 -17.19 6.93
C ASP A 411 -9.29 -16.45 5.64
N PHE A 412 -9.43 -15.11 5.59
CA PHE A 412 -9.16 -14.33 4.37
C PHE A 412 -7.70 -14.33 3.92
N ASN A 413 -6.75 -14.57 4.84
CA ASN A 413 -5.32 -14.56 4.54
C ASN A 413 -4.58 -15.81 5.04
N ARG A 414 -5.28 -16.89 5.38
CA ARG A 414 -4.66 -18.17 5.68
C ARG A 414 -3.87 -18.68 4.47
N VAL A 415 -2.88 -19.53 4.70
CA VAL A 415 -2.15 -20.20 3.62
C VAL A 415 -2.81 -21.56 3.35
N PRO A 416 -3.53 -21.76 2.23
CA PRO A 416 -4.09 -23.07 1.92
C PRO A 416 -2.99 -24.00 1.41
N ILE A 417 -3.04 -25.29 1.78
CA ILE A 417 -2.21 -26.33 1.18
C ILE A 417 -3.12 -27.16 0.27
N LYS A 418 -2.83 -27.20 -1.02
CA LYS A 418 -3.65 -27.97 -1.98
C LYS A 418 -3.35 -29.46 -1.86
N GLN A 419 -4.37 -30.30 -2.09
CA GLN A 419 -4.21 -31.75 -2.20
C GLN A 419 -3.62 -32.15 -3.57
N GLU A 420 -2.94 -33.30 -3.60
CA GLU A 420 -2.04 -33.70 -4.69
C GLU A 420 -2.69 -33.79 -6.09
N ASP A 421 -3.98 -34.13 -6.19
CA ASP A 421 -4.65 -34.38 -7.48
C ASP A 421 -5.01 -33.11 -8.28
N GLU A 422 -5.04 -31.94 -7.62
CA GLU A 422 -5.36 -30.66 -8.26
C GLU A 422 -4.13 -29.98 -8.88
N CYS A 423 -2.91 -30.35 -8.46
CA CYS A 423 -1.66 -29.76 -8.96
C CYS A 423 -1.42 -30.08 -10.45
N ASN A 424 -2.02 -31.17 -10.97
CA ASN A 424 -1.83 -31.67 -12.33
C ASN A 424 -2.75 -31.03 -13.40
N LYS A 425 -3.79 -30.28 -13.01
CA LYS A 425 -4.82 -29.78 -13.95
C LYS A 425 -4.60 -28.36 -14.46
N GLU A 426 -3.58 -27.65 -13.99
CA GLU A 426 -3.48 -26.18 -14.14
C GLU A 426 -2.52 -25.71 -15.25
N GLY A 427 -2.27 -26.54 -16.26
CA GLY A 427 -1.59 -26.07 -17.48
C GLY A 427 -2.42 -25.06 -18.29
N GLU A 428 -3.73 -24.98 -18.06
CA GLU A 428 -4.66 -24.20 -18.90
C GLU A 428 -5.81 -23.67 -18.02
N HIS A 429 -5.71 -22.43 -17.52
CA HIS A 429 -6.82 -21.47 -17.35
C HIS A 429 -6.40 -20.33 -16.39
N ASP A 430 -5.71 -19.33 -16.96
CA ASP A 430 -5.50 -18.03 -16.31
C ASP A 430 -6.63 -17.07 -16.69
N SER A 431 -7.65 -16.95 -15.83
CA SER A 431 -8.58 -15.81 -15.88
C SER A 431 -8.54 -15.06 -14.55
N ASN A 432 -7.91 -13.89 -14.59
CA ASN A 432 -8.06 -12.85 -13.59
C ASN A 432 -9.50 -12.31 -13.67
N ASP A 433 -10.33 -12.62 -12.68
CA ASP A 433 -11.28 -11.64 -12.19
C ASP A 433 -11.61 -11.90 -10.73
N SER A 434 -11.50 -10.83 -9.93
CA SER A 434 -11.96 -10.80 -8.55
C SER A 434 -13.45 -10.56 -8.58
N SER A 435 -14.24 -11.64 -8.53
CA SER A 435 -15.65 -11.59 -8.17
C SER A 435 -16.04 -12.92 -7.54
N ASP A 436 -16.27 -12.90 -6.23
CA ASP A 436 -17.24 -13.68 -5.43
C ASP A 436 -17.58 -15.15 -5.82
N GLU A 437 -16.72 -15.87 -6.54
CA GLU A 437 -16.92 -17.28 -6.93
C GLU A 437 -15.81 -18.23 -6.41
N ASP A 438 -15.09 -17.86 -5.35
CA ASP A 438 -14.18 -18.79 -4.63
C ASP A 438 -14.92 -19.74 -3.67
N SER A 439 -16.26 -19.76 -3.68
CA SER A 439 -17.06 -20.53 -2.71
C SER A 439 -16.95 -22.05 -2.85
N ASP A 440 -16.59 -22.57 -4.03
CA ASP A 440 -16.66 -24.02 -4.30
C ASP A 440 -15.29 -24.74 -4.32
N CYS A 441 -14.17 -24.01 -4.17
CA CYS A 441 -12.81 -24.60 -4.18
C CYS A 441 -12.10 -24.62 -2.82
N GLU A 442 -12.68 -24.03 -1.77
CA GLU A 442 -12.12 -24.05 -0.42
C GLU A 442 -12.23 -25.43 0.27
N GLU A 443 -13.11 -26.31 -0.20
CA GLU A 443 -13.46 -27.58 0.47
C GLU A 443 -12.38 -28.67 0.37
N SER A 444 -11.41 -28.55 -0.54
CA SER A 444 -10.34 -29.56 -0.73
C SER A 444 -8.99 -29.19 -0.10
N SER A 445 -8.81 -27.98 0.44
CA SER A 445 -7.50 -27.52 0.95
C SER A 445 -7.19 -27.98 2.39
N LYS A 446 -5.98 -28.51 2.62
CA LYS A 446 -5.48 -28.82 3.97
C LYS A 446 -5.16 -27.54 4.74
N TYR A 447 -5.40 -27.59 6.06
CA TYR A 447 -5.11 -26.50 7.00
C TYR A 447 -3.69 -26.58 7.56
N ILE A 448 -3.04 -25.41 7.64
CA ILE A 448 -1.84 -25.13 8.42
C ILE A 448 -2.00 -23.77 9.12
N ASN A 449 -1.46 -23.62 10.33
CA ASN A 449 -1.48 -22.35 11.06
C ASN A 449 -0.42 -21.39 10.50
N ALA A 450 -0.76 -20.77 9.36
CA ALA A 450 0.07 -19.80 8.67
C ALA A 450 -0.79 -18.72 8.00
N SER A 451 -0.27 -17.50 7.97
CA SER A 451 -0.91 -16.32 7.38
C SER A 451 -0.01 -15.69 6.32
N PHE A 452 -0.58 -15.29 5.19
CA PHE A 452 0.08 -14.35 4.28
C PHE A 452 0.18 -12.98 4.94
N ILE A 453 1.37 -12.40 4.90
CA ILE A 453 1.70 -11.09 5.47
C ILE A 453 2.14 -10.17 4.33
N THR A 454 1.62 -8.95 4.36
CA THR A 454 2.02 -7.86 3.46
C THR A 454 3.39 -7.33 3.89
N GLY A 455 4.32 -7.21 2.95
CA GLY A 455 5.61 -6.56 3.16
C GLY A 455 5.61 -5.14 2.58
N TYR A 456 6.77 -4.49 2.54
CA TYR A 456 6.87 -3.14 2.00
C TYR A 456 6.44 -3.08 0.52
N TRP A 457 6.95 -3.97 -0.33
CA TRP A 457 6.72 -3.96 -1.78
C TRP A 457 5.36 -4.52 -2.23
N GLY A 458 4.50 -4.95 -1.32
CA GLY A 458 3.14 -5.38 -1.67
C GLY A 458 2.60 -6.57 -0.87
N PRO A 459 1.39 -7.03 -1.23
CA PRO A 459 0.69 -8.10 -0.54
C PRO A 459 1.37 -9.45 -0.73
N LYS A 460 1.15 -10.37 0.22
CA LYS A 460 1.66 -11.76 0.20
C LYS A 460 3.18 -11.88 0.03
N ALA A 461 3.94 -10.89 0.51
CA ALA A 461 5.41 -10.90 0.42
C ALA A 461 6.05 -11.94 1.35
N MET A 462 5.38 -12.26 2.45
CA MET A 462 5.89 -13.15 3.50
C MET A 462 4.81 -14.10 4.01
N ILE A 463 5.22 -15.21 4.61
CA ILE A 463 4.34 -16.08 5.40
C ILE A 463 4.78 -16.04 6.86
N ALA A 464 3.87 -15.68 7.76
CA ALA A 464 4.04 -15.85 9.20
C ALA A 464 3.36 -17.15 9.64
N THR A 465 4.12 -18.07 10.24
CA THR A 465 3.62 -19.38 10.67
C THR A 465 4.13 -19.72 12.07
N GLN A 466 3.40 -20.57 12.79
CA GLN A 466 3.90 -21.15 14.03
C GLN A 466 5.07 -22.11 13.76
N GLY A 467 5.89 -22.35 14.78
CA GLY A 467 6.90 -23.39 14.80
C GLY A 467 6.22 -24.75 14.63
N PRO A 468 6.62 -25.58 13.65
CA PRO A 468 5.97 -26.85 13.37
C PRO A 468 5.77 -27.70 14.63
N LEU A 469 4.59 -28.29 14.76
CA LEU A 469 4.33 -29.42 15.66
C LEU A 469 4.77 -30.72 14.97
N GLN A 470 5.04 -31.77 15.74
CA GLN A 470 5.49 -33.06 15.20
C GLN A 470 4.55 -33.59 14.10
N GLU A 471 3.25 -33.45 14.30
CA GLU A 471 2.16 -33.84 13.40
C GLU A 471 1.96 -32.91 12.20
N THR A 472 2.60 -31.73 12.19
CA THR A 472 2.48 -30.72 11.11
C THR A 472 3.76 -30.50 10.31
N ILE A 473 4.85 -31.24 10.60
CA ILE A 473 6.12 -31.12 9.85
C ILE A 473 5.89 -31.37 8.36
N SER A 474 5.07 -32.36 8.03
CA SER A 474 4.71 -32.68 6.64
C SER A 474 3.95 -31.53 5.97
N ASP A 475 2.90 -31.03 6.62
CA ASP A 475 2.12 -29.88 6.15
C ASP A 475 3.02 -28.64 5.95
N PHE A 476 4.00 -28.42 6.83
CA PHE A 476 4.97 -27.32 6.72
C PHE A 476 5.83 -27.43 5.46
N TRP A 477 6.43 -28.59 5.18
CA TRP A 477 7.22 -28.78 3.96
C TRP A 477 6.37 -28.73 2.69
N GLN A 478 5.11 -29.20 2.75
CA GLN A 478 4.15 -29.03 1.65
C GLN A 478 3.89 -27.55 1.36
N MET A 479 3.67 -26.74 2.39
CA MET A 479 3.53 -25.29 2.25
C MET A 479 4.81 -24.66 1.64
N VAL A 480 5.98 -24.98 2.18
CA VAL A 480 7.29 -24.46 1.71
C VAL A 480 7.51 -24.76 0.22
N PHE A 481 7.16 -25.97 -0.22
CA PHE A 481 7.28 -26.38 -1.62
C PHE A 481 6.23 -25.70 -2.51
N GLN A 482 4.94 -25.82 -2.18
CA GLN A 482 3.85 -25.27 -3.00
C GLN A 482 3.92 -23.75 -3.15
N ARG A 483 4.47 -23.04 -2.15
CA ARG A 483 4.67 -21.59 -2.17
C ARG A 483 6.03 -21.17 -2.71
N LYS A 484 6.86 -22.10 -3.21
CA LYS A 484 8.19 -21.83 -3.78
C LYS A 484 9.06 -20.97 -2.85
N VAL A 485 9.05 -21.32 -1.57
CA VAL A 485 9.78 -20.60 -0.53
C VAL A 485 11.27 -20.80 -0.74
N LYS A 486 12.02 -19.69 -0.76
CA LYS A 486 13.48 -19.70 -0.91
C LYS A 486 14.17 -19.68 0.46
N VAL A 487 13.56 -19.01 1.42
CA VAL A 487 14.15 -18.74 2.73
C VAL A 487 13.15 -18.97 3.85
N ILE A 488 13.60 -19.67 4.89
CA ILE A 488 12.91 -19.88 6.15
C ILE A 488 13.67 -19.15 7.24
N VAL A 489 13.01 -18.33 8.04
CA VAL A 489 13.57 -17.68 9.22
C VAL A 489 12.95 -18.31 10.46
N MET A 490 13.78 -18.89 11.31
CA MET A 490 13.44 -19.50 12.58
C MET A 490 13.95 -18.61 13.71
N LEU A 491 13.04 -18.08 14.52
CA LEU A 491 13.34 -17.10 15.57
C LEU A 491 13.37 -17.69 16.99
N THR A 492 13.24 -19.01 17.11
CA THR A 492 13.28 -19.73 18.39
C THR A 492 14.33 -20.83 18.39
N GLU A 493 14.71 -21.27 19.57
CA GLU A 493 15.27 -22.60 19.76
C GLU A 493 14.20 -23.69 19.62
N LEU A 494 14.63 -24.97 19.66
CA LEU A 494 13.70 -26.10 19.68
C LEU A 494 12.97 -26.20 21.03
N LYS A 495 13.68 -25.90 22.12
CA LYS A 495 13.19 -26.00 23.49
C LYS A 495 13.74 -24.86 24.35
N GLU A 496 12.99 -24.48 25.37
CA GLU A 496 13.40 -23.55 26.41
C GLU A 496 13.02 -24.14 27.76
N GLY A 497 14.02 -24.54 28.55
CA GLY A 497 13.81 -25.44 29.69
C GLY A 497 13.11 -26.73 29.26
N ASP A 498 12.01 -27.07 29.92
CA ASP A 498 11.18 -28.25 29.60
C ASP A 498 10.13 -27.97 28.51
N GLN A 499 9.97 -26.72 28.09
CA GLN A 499 8.94 -26.34 27.12
C GLN A 499 9.44 -26.52 25.68
N GLU A 500 8.73 -27.30 24.87
CA GLU A 500 8.96 -27.37 23.44
C GLU A 500 8.41 -26.13 22.72
N LEU A 501 9.30 -25.42 22.03
CA LEU A 501 8.97 -24.23 21.23
C LEU A 501 8.70 -24.59 19.77
N CYS A 502 9.46 -25.54 19.22
CA CYS A 502 9.40 -25.97 17.82
C CYS A 502 9.85 -27.42 17.68
N ALA A 503 9.11 -28.23 16.92
CA ALA A 503 9.57 -29.56 16.52
C ALA A 503 10.71 -29.42 15.50
N GLN A 504 11.70 -30.30 15.58
CA GLN A 504 12.79 -30.30 14.61
C GLN A 504 12.30 -30.86 13.27
N TYR A 505 12.15 -29.98 12.28
CA TYR A 505 11.62 -30.34 10.95
C TYR A 505 12.73 -30.67 9.93
N TRP A 506 13.94 -30.96 10.40
CA TRP A 506 15.09 -31.36 9.60
C TRP A 506 15.85 -32.49 10.30
N GLY A 507 16.66 -33.25 9.56
CA GLY A 507 17.46 -34.34 10.11
C GLY A 507 18.69 -34.64 9.27
N GLU A 508 19.51 -35.57 9.74
CA GLU A 508 20.67 -36.07 9.01
C GLU A 508 20.25 -36.92 7.81
N GLY A 509 20.90 -36.72 6.67
CA GLY A 509 20.57 -37.44 5.43
C GLY A 509 19.23 -37.02 4.80
N LYS A 510 18.63 -37.94 4.04
CA LYS A 510 17.37 -37.72 3.32
C LYS A 510 16.18 -38.02 4.22
N GLN A 511 15.33 -37.02 4.44
CA GLN A 511 14.09 -37.14 5.21
C GLN A 511 12.89 -37.12 4.27
N LEU A 512 11.87 -37.95 4.50
CA LEU A 512 10.68 -38.05 3.66
C LEU A 512 9.43 -37.62 4.42
N TYR A 513 8.72 -36.63 3.89
CA TYR A 513 7.47 -36.09 4.45
C TYR A 513 6.40 -36.01 3.36
N ASP A 514 5.40 -36.90 3.39
CA ASP A 514 4.29 -36.99 2.42
C ASP A 514 4.66 -36.61 0.98
N GLY A 515 5.59 -37.36 0.39
CA GLY A 515 6.00 -37.18 -1.01
C GLY A 515 7.05 -36.09 -1.26
N ILE A 516 7.47 -35.36 -0.22
CA ILE A 516 8.56 -34.38 -0.25
C ILE A 516 9.80 -34.97 0.43
N GLU A 517 10.88 -35.10 -0.34
CA GLU A 517 12.20 -35.44 0.17
C GLU A 517 12.94 -34.16 0.54
N VAL A 518 13.41 -34.05 1.77
CA VAL A 518 14.20 -32.94 2.28
C VAL A 518 15.58 -33.46 2.63
N GLN A 519 16.61 -32.92 1.98
CA GLN A 519 18.00 -33.24 2.26
C GLN A 519 18.75 -31.98 2.66
N MET A 520 19.36 -32.00 3.85
CA MET A 520 20.28 -30.93 4.22
C MET A 520 21.60 -31.12 3.46
N THR A 521 22.05 -30.06 2.79
CA THR A 521 23.24 -30.08 1.94
C THR A 521 24.40 -29.29 2.50
N ASP A 522 24.13 -28.28 3.31
CA ASP A 522 25.18 -27.42 3.88
C ASP A 522 24.74 -26.79 5.21
N ILE A 523 25.70 -26.51 6.07
CA ILE A 523 25.51 -25.83 7.36
C ILE A 523 26.62 -24.81 7.54
N ASN A 524 26.24 -23.56 7.77
CA ASN A 524 27.16 -22.48 8.10
C ASN A 524 26.75 -21.81 9.41
N CYS A 525 27.65 -21.75 10.38
CA CYS A 525 27.41 -21.17 11.70
C CYS A 525 27.99 -19.76 11.76
N CYS A 526 27.13 -18.75 11.91
CA CYS A 526 27.52 -17.38 12.25
C CYS A 526 27.41 -17.18 13.78
N PRO A 527 28.05 -16.14 14.36
CA PRO A 527 28.03 -15.92 15.81
C PRO A 527 26.63 -15.79 16.44
N SER A 528 25.66 -15.24 15.69
CA SER A 528 24.29 -14.96 16.17
C SER A 528 23.22 -15.83 15.52
N TYR A 529 23.51 -16.51 14.41
CA TYR A 529 22.55 -17.36 13.71
C TYR A 529 23.23 -18.50 12.94
N THR A 530 22.50 -19.58 12.70
CA THR A 530 22.94 -20.70 11.84
C THR A 530 22.19 -20.68 10.51
N ILE A 531 22.89 -20.87 9.40
CA ILE A 531 22.31 -21.06 8.06
C ILE A 531 22.37 -22.54 7.69
N ARG A 532 21.24 -23.12 7.27
CA ARG A 532 21.18 -24.48 6.71
C ARG A 532 20.65 -24.41 5.28
N ALA A 533 21.31 -25.09 4.35
CA ALA A 533 20.82 -25.26 2.98
C ALA A 533 20.15 -26.61 2.82
N PHE A 534 19.02 -26.63 2.12
CA PHE A 534 18.23 -27.82 1.85
C PHE A 534 17.94 -27.95 0.36
N ASP A 535 18.04 -29.18 -0.14
CA ASP A 535 17.42 -29.59 -1.38
C ASP A 535 16.07 -30.23 -1.04
N VAL A 536 14.99 -29.60 -1.50
CA VAL A 536 13.61 -30.03 -1.25
C VAL A 536 13.03 -30.53 -2.56
N THR A 537 12.82 -31.84 -2.66
CA THR A 537 12.43 -32.52 -3.89
C THR A 537 11.02 -33.11 -3.76
N HIS A 538 10.13 -32.73 -4.67
CA HIS A 538 8.83 -33.38 -4.78
C HIS A 538 8.93 -34.64 -5.64
N LEU A 539 8.75 -35.82 -5.06
CA LEU A 539 9.07 -37.10 -5.71
C LEU A 539 8.25 -37.36 -6.98
N LYS A 540 6.97 -36.99 -7.00
CA LYS A 540 6.10 -37.18 -8.19
C LYS A 540 6.42 -36.20 -9.32
N MET A 541 6.61 -34.91 -8.99
CA MET A 541 6.90 -33.86 -9.98
C MET A 541 8.36 -33.89 -10.44
N LYS A 542 9.25 -34.54 -9.69
CA LYS A 542 10.70 -34.55 -9.90
C LYS A 542 11.29 -33.13 -9.98
N GLU A 543 10.67 -32.20 -9.27
CA GLU A 543 11.11 -30.82 -9.13
C GLU A 543 11.84 -30.68 -7.79
N THR A 544 13.05 -30.11 -7.85
CA THR A 544 13.89 -29.84 -6.69
C THR A 544 14.05 -28.33 -6.55
N GLN A 545 13.77 -27.81 -5.35
CA GLN A 545 14.01 -26.42 -5.00
C GLN A 545 15.05 -26.32 -3.88
N LYS A 546 15.92 -25.31 -3.99
CA LYS A 546 16.91 -25.01 -2.94
C LYS A 546 16.30 -24.04 -1.92
N VAL A 547 16.31 -24.42 -0.65
CA VAL A 547 15.74 -23.64 0.46
C VAL A 547 16.81 -23.36 1.51
N TYR A 548 16.88 -22.14 2.03
CA TYR A 548 17.81 -21.76 3.09
C TYR A 548 17.05 -21.48 4.38
N GLN A 549 17.41 -22.14 5.48
CA GLN A 549 16.91 -21.79 6.81
C GLN A 549 17.94 -20.93 7.54
N TYR A 550 17.49 -19.84 8.15
CA TYR A 550 18.25 -19.01 9.07
C TYR A 550 17.65 -19.17 10.46
N GLN A 551 18.42 -19.70 11.41
CA GLN A 551 18.00 -19.86 12.80
C GLN A 551 18.73 -18.84 13.66
N TYR A 552 17.99 -17.87 14.22
CA TYR A 552 18.56 -16.84 15.10
C TYR A 552 18.57 -17.32 16.56
N HIS A 553 19.74 -17.25 17.21
CA HIS A 553 19.98 -17.86 18.53
C HIS A 553 19.92 -16.86 19.69
N LYS A 554 19.97 -15.55 19.41
CA LYS A 554 20.09 -14.47 20.41
C LYS A 554 18.74 -13.84 20.79
N TRP A 555 17.70 -14.66 20.88
CA TRP A 555 16.32 -14.28 21.21
C TRP A 555 15.61 -15.36 22.05
N SER A 556 16.35 -16.07 22.90
CA SER A 556 15.84 -17.04 23.87
C SER A 556 15.89 -16.44 25.28
N GLY A 557 14.85 -16.61 26.10
CA GLY A 557 14.80 -16.13 27.49
C GLY A 557 14.53 -14.64 27.68
N PHE A 558 14.31 -13.87 26.61
CA PHE A 558 14.08 -12.42 26.65
C PHE A 558 12.87 -12.00 25.82
N ASP A 559 12.21 -10.91 26.23
CA ASP A 559 11.12 -10.30 25.47
C ASP A 559 11.61 -9.74 24.11
N VAL A 560 12.85 -9.23 24.07
CA VAL A 560 13.47 -8.66 22.86
C VAL A 560 14.90 -9.19 22.67
N PRO A 561 15.45 -9.17 21.44
CA PRO A 561 16.82 -9.59 21.17
C PRO A 561 17.85 -8.84 22.05
N GLU A 562 18.85 -9.56 22.57
CA GLU A 562 19.93 -8.98 23.39
C GLU A 562 20.71 -7.90 22.64
N ASN A 563 21.02 -8.16 21.37
CA ASN A 563 21.74 -7.24 20.49
C ASN A 563 20.95 -7.03 19.18
N PRO A 564 20.26 -5.89 19.03
CA PRO A 564 19.48 -5.59 17.83
C PRO A 564 20.31 -5.59 16.54
N LYS A 565 21.61 -5.23 16.63
CA LYS A 565 22.49 -5.12 15.45
C LYS A 565 22.71 -6.46 14.74
N ASP A 566 22.74 -7.55 15.51
CA ASP A 566 22.93 -8.89 14.96
C ASP A 566 21.70 -9.32 14.16
N LEU A 567 20.49 -9.01 14.67
CA LEU A 567 19.23 -9.25 13.98
C LEU A 567 19.13 -8.42 12.69
N VAL A 568 19.47 -7.13 12.75
CA VAL A 568 19.48 -6.25 11.56
C VAL A 568 20.47 -6.76 10.52
N SER A 569 21.68 -7.15 10.94
CA SER A 569 22.69 -7.72 10.04
C SER A 569 22.18 -9.01 9.35
N MET A 570 21.49 -9.87 10.09
CA MET A 570 20.84 -11.05 9.52
C MET A 570 19.78 -10.66 8.48
N ILE A 571 18.91 -9.68 8.78
CA ILE A 571 17.89 -9.18 7.84
C ILE A 571 18.52 -8.63 6.56
N LEU A 572 19.59 -7.84 6.66
CA LEU A 572 20.29 -7.29 5.50
C LEU A 572 20.93 -8.40 4.64
N ASN A 573 21.56 -9.39 5.27
CA ASN A 573 22.11 -10.56 4.56
C ASN A 573 21.01 -11.40 3.87
N LEU A 574 19.85 -11.54 4.51
CA LEU A 574 18.69 -12.22 3.94
C LEU A 574 18.19 -11.51 2.68
N LYS A 575 18.07 -10.18 2.70
CA LYS A 575 17.63 -9.37 1.54
C LYS A 575 18.52 -9.56 0.31
N GLN A 576 19.82 -9.76 0.48
CA GLN A 576 20.73 -10.00 -0.65
C GLN A 576 20.44 -11.35 -1.35
N LYS A 577 20.09 -12.40 -0.58
CA LYS A 577 19.77 -13.73 -1.15
C LYS A 577 18.33 -13.83 -1.67
N VAL A 578 17.41 -13.08 -1.06
CA VAL A 578 16.05 -12.91 -1.54
C VAL A 578 16.06 -11.76 -2.53
N THR A 579 16.59 -11.94 -3.74
CA THR A 579 16.46 -10.90 -4.78
C THR A 579 14.97 -10.68 -5.06
N ILE A 580 14.40 -9.64 -4.45
CA ILE A 580 13.02 -9.20 -4.67
C ILE A 580 13.00 -8.58 -6.06
N ARG A 581 12.52 -9.32 -7.05
CA ARG A 581 12.27 -8.74 -8.37
C ARG A 581 11.11 -7.75 -8.23
N PRO A 582 11.18 -6.57 -8.87
CA PRO A 582 10.04 -5.65 -8.90
C PRO A 582 8.82 -6.37 -9.47
N ALA A 583 7.66 -6.17 -8.82
CA ALA A 583 6.38 -6.84 -9.08
C ALA A 583 5.83 -6.70 -10.51
N THR A 584 6.52 -5.99 -11.41
CA THR A 584 6.15 -5.81 -12.80
C THR A 584 6.34 -7.06 -13.66
N GLU A 585 7.21 -8.00 -13.28
CA GLU A 585 7.43 -9.25 -14.05
C GLU A 585 6.61 -10.45 -13.56
N ASP A 586 6.13 -10.45 -12.32
CA ASP A 586 5.55 -11.65 -11.67
C ASP A 586 4.01 -11.70 -11.63
N LYS A 587 3.31 -10.91 -12.46
CA LYS A 587 1.83 -11.01 -12.57
C LYS A 587 1.32 -12.41 -12.95
N LYS A 588 2.20 -13.31 -13.41
CA LYS A 588 1.90 -14.72 -13.71
C LYS A 588 2.11 -15.69 -12.55
N ASN A 589 2.74 -15.30 -11.43
CA ASN A 589 3.07 -16.20 -10.33
C ASN A 589 2.57 -15.67 -8.97
N THR A 590 1.26 -15.47 -8.84
CA THR A 590 0.56 -15.10 -7.58
C THR A 590 0.72 -16.10 -6.43
N ARG A 591 1.50 -17.18 -6.61
CA ARG A 591 1.70 -18.27 -5.65
C ARG A 591 3.07 -18.30 -4.99
N SER A 592 4.07 -17.60 -5.52
CA SER A 592 5.42 -17.63 -4.96
C SER A 592 5.53 -16.66 -3.79
N VAL A 593 5.92 -17.16 -2.63
CA VAL A 593 6.31 -16.36 -1.47
C VAL A 593 7.74 -16.73 -1.11
N PRO A 594 8.71 -15.82 -1.27
CA PRO A 594 10.10 -16.18 -1.10
C PRO A 594 10.51 -16.43 0.35
N LEU A 595 9.73 -15.92 1.32
CA LEU A 595 10.11 -15.86 2.73
C LEU A 595 9.02 -16.42 3.66
N VAL A 596 9.39 -17.41 4.47
CA VAL A 596 8.61 -17.91 5.61
C VAL A 596 9.31 -17.51 6.89
N ILE A 597 8.58 -16.98 7.87
CA ILE A 597 9.11 -16.59 9.18
C ILE A 597 8.29 -17.30 10.24
N HIS A 598 8.96 -17.94 11.19
CA HIS A 598 8.31 -18.62 12.29
C HIS A 598 9.04 -18.41 13.61
N CYS A 599 8.23 -18.42 14.65
CA CYS A 599 8.62 -18.54 16.05
C CYS A 599 7.63 -19.51 16.70
N ARG A 600 7.61 -19.64 18.03
CA ARG A 600 6.69 -20.57 18.72
C ARG A 600 5.25 -20.46 18.22
N ASP A 601 4.61 -19.31 18.37
CA ASP A 601 3.22 -19.07 17.93
C ASP A 601 3.10 -18.38 16.56
N GLY A 602 4.24 -18.08 15.93
CA GLY A 602 4.30 -17.39 14.65
C GLY A 602 3.82 -15.94 14.68
N SER A 603 3.76 -15.31 15.85
CA SER A 603 3.17 -13.96 15.97
C SER A 603 4.03 -12.99 16.75
N GLN A 604 4.60 -13.37 17.89
CA GLN A 604 5.32 -12.41 18.75
C GLN A 604 6.64 -11.97 18.10
N GLN A 605 7.64 -12.85 18.09
CA GLN A 605 8.95 -12.59 17.48
C GLN A 605 8.83 -12.46 15.96
N THR A 606 8.01 -13.32 15.33
CA THR A 606 7.69 -13.23 13.90
C THR A 606 7.14 -11.85 13.54
N GLY A 607 6.25 -11.29 14.35
CA GLY A 607 5.66 -9.97 14.11
C GLY A 607 6.69 -8.84 14.20
N VAL A 608 7.58 -8.89 15.19
CA VAL A 608 8.69 -7.93 15.32
C VAL A 608 9.63 -8.03 14.12
N PHE A 609 9.98 -9.24 13.68
CA PHE A 609 10.81 -9.46 12.51
C PHE A 609 10.16 -8.89 11.23
N CYS A 610 8.87 -9.20 10.99
CA CYS A 610 8.12 -8.67 9.85
C CYS A 610 8.07 -7.13 9.86
N ALA A 611 7.87 -6.53 11.05
CA ALA A 611 7.85 -5.09 11.21
C ALA A 611 9.22 -4.47 10.90
N LEU A 612 10.30 -5.00 11.48
CA LEU A 612 11.66 -4.52 11.21
C LEU A 612 12.03 -4.63 9.73
N MET A 613 11.71 -5.75 9.09
CA MET A 613 12.01 -5.93 7.67
C MET A 613 11.30 -4.87 6.82
N THR A 614 10.03 -4.60 7.10
CA THR A 614 9.23 -3.57 6.41
C THR A 614 9.78 -2.16 6.66
N LEU A 615 10.15 -1.85 7.91
CA LEU A 615 10.70 -0.55 8.30
C LEU A 615 12.10 -0.29 7.72
N LEU A 616 12.95 -1.31 7.65
CA LEU A 616 14.26 -1.21 7.00
C LEU A 616 14.12 -0.98 5.49
N GLU A 617 13.14 -1.62 4.84
CA GLU A 617 12.84 -1.38 3.43
C GLU A 617 12.30 0.03 3.17
N SER A 618 11.44 0.56 4.04
CA SER A 618 10.95 1.94 3.91
C SER A 618 12.04 2.96 4.22
N ALA A 619 12.89 2.70 5.21
CA ALA A 619 14.04 3.55 5.56
C ALA A 619 15.03 3.65 4.39
N GLU A 620 15.34 2.52 3.74
CA GLU A 620 16.25 2.48 2.58
C GLU A 620 15.63 3.14 1.34
N THR A 621 14.34 2.91 1.08
CA THR A 621 13.69 3.36 -0.16
C THR A 621 13.22 4.80 -0.06
N GLU A 622 12.55 5.18 1.02
CA GLU A 622 11.88 6.47 1.17
C GLU A 622 12.55 7.43 2.17
N GLU A 623 13.56 6.97 2.93
CA GLU A 623 14.19 7.74 4.01
C GLU A 623 13.20 8.16 5.12
N VAL A 624 12.16 7.35 5.32
CA VAL A 624 11.12 7.54 6.33
C VAL A 624 10.74 6.21 6.98
N ILE A 625 10.19 6.30 8.19
CA ILE A 625 9.62 5.14 8.89
C ILE A 625 8.28 5.49 9.52
N ASP A 626 7.39 4.50 9.60
CA ASP A 626 6.08 4.63 10.25
C ASP A 626 5.80 3.37 11.07
N VAL A 627 6.34 3.34 12.29
CA VAL A 627 6.24 2.16 13.18
C VAL A 627 4.79 1.87 13.54
N PHE A 628 3.99 2.92 13.77
CA PHE A 628 2.57 2.78 14.10
C PHE A 628 1.79 2.09 12.98
N GLN A 629 1.88 2.59 11.74
CA GLN A 629 1.10 2.04 10.63
C GLN A 629 1.58 0.65 10.23
N VAL A 630 2.89 0.37 10.27
CA VAL A 630 3.41 -0.99 10.03
C VAL A 630 2.85 -1.98 11.06
N VAL A 631 2.90 -1.65 12.36
CA VAL A 631 2.39 -2.54 13.41
C VAL A 631 0.86 -2.69 13.34
N LYS A 632 0.13 -1.60 13.06
CA LYS A 632 -1.32 -1.64 12.85
C LYS A 632 -1.70 -2.55 11.69
N ALA A 633 -1.02 -2.43 10.55
CA ALA A 633 -1.24 -3.28 9.39
C ALA A 633 -0.96 -4.76 9.70
N LEU A 634 0.13 -5.06 10.40
CA LEU A 634 0.45 -6.45 10.77
C LEU A 634 -0.59 -7.03 11.75
N ARG A 635 -1.00 -6.28 12.77
CA ARG A 635 -2.08 -6.71 13.71
C ARG A 635 -3.41 -6.96 13.00
N ARG A 636 -3.69 -6.28 11.88
CA ARG A 636 -4.87 -6.51 11.04
C ARG A 636 -4.81 -7.83 10.27
N THR A 637 -3.61 -8.38 10.07
CA THR A 637 -3.36 -9.62 9.31
C THR A 637 -3.12 -10.86 10.17
N ARG A 638 -2.61 -10.70 11.39
CA ARG A 638 -2.39 -11.83 12.32
C ARG A 638 -2.48 -11.37 13.77
N LEU A 639 -3.24 -12.12 14.58
CA LEU A 639 -3.37 -11.87 16.01
C LEU A 639 -2.05 -12.13 16.75
N GLY A 640 -1.82 -11.40 17.84
CA GLY A 640 -0.63 -11.59 18.68
C GLY A 640 0.66 -10.95 18.16
N VAL A 641 0.57 -10.14 17.10
CA VAL A 641 1.72 -9.39 16.57
C VAL A 641 2.05 -8.19 17.46
N VAL A 642 3.32 -8.08 17.86
CA VAL A 642 3.87 -7.01 18.73
C VAL A 642 2.96 -6.80 19.95
N PRO A 643 2.82 -7.80 20.83
CA PRO A 643 1.80 -7.77 21.89
C PRO A 643 2.13 -6.83 23.06
N THR A 644 3.40 -6.46 23.25
CA THR A 644 3.86 -5.68 24.40
C THR A 644 4.51 -4.36 23.98
N PHE A 645 4.60 -3.42 24.91
CA PHE A 645 5.23 -2.12 24.71
C PHE A 645 6.73 -2.26 24.43
N GLU A 646 7.39 -3.23 25.07
CA GLU A 646 8.83 -3.50 24.92
C GLU A 646 9.16 -3.87 23.47
N HIS A 647 8.34 -4.72 22.84
CA HIS A 647 8.47 -5.04 21.42
C HIS A 647 8.28 -3.81 20.53
N TYR A 648 7.32 -2.94 20.87
CA TYR A 648 7.02 -1.73 20.10
C TYR A 648 8.16 -0.70 20.19
N GLN A 649 8.63 -0.43 21.41
CA GLN A 649 9.78 0.43 21.64
C GLN A 649 11.05 -0.13 20.98
N PHE A 650 11.24 -1.45 21.01
CA PHE A 650 12.37 -2.11 20.35
C PHE A 650 12.43 -1.82 18.85
N LEU A 651 11.29 -1.69 18.15
CA LEU A 651 11.28 -1.31 16.73
C LEU A 651 11.90 0.07 16.51
N TYR A 652 11.47 1.06 17.30
CA TYR A 652 12.04 2.41 17.24
C TYR A 652 13.53 2.41 17.57
N ASP A 653 13.93 1.76 18.67
CA ASP A 653 15.31 1.74 19.15
C ASP A 653 16.25 1.03 18.17
N THR A 654 15.78 -0.05 17.54
CA THR A 654 16.54 -0.80 16.53
C THR A 654 16.76 0.04 15.28
N ILE A 655 15.73 0.73 14.78
CA ILE A 655 15.88 1.57 13.58
C ILE A 655 16.74 2.79 13.89
N ALA A 656 16.52 3.48 15.01
CA ALA A 656 17.33 4.64 15.41
C ALA A 656 18.82 4.27 15.56
N SER A 657 19.12 3.13 16.20
CA SER A 657 20.50 2.65 16.33
C SER A 657 21.12 2.19 15.00
N SER A 658 20.31 1.76 14.03
CA SER A 658 20.77 1.38 12.69
C SER A 658 21.04 2.59 11.78
N TYR A 659 20.43 3.75 12.07
CA TYR A 659 20.59 5.00 11.31
C TYR A 659 21.00 6.17 12.22
N PRO A 660 22.23 6.19 12.76
CA PRO A 660 22.65 7.18 13.77
C PRO A 660 22.45 8.63 13.33
N ALA A 661 22.13 9.52 14.27
CA ALA A 661 22.02 10.96 14.02
C ALA A 661 23.32 11.52 13.43
N GLN A 662 23.28 11.98 12.18
CA GLN A 662 24.39 12.69 11.54
C GLN A 662 24.09 14.19 11.59
N ASN A 663 25.04 15.01 12.05
CA ASN A 663 24.95 16.47 12.04
C ASN A 663 24.94 17.02 10.59
N GLY A 664 23.80 16.91 9.90
CA GLY A 664 23.50 17.67 8.68
C GLY A 664 23.87 17.05 7.32
N GLN A 665 24.42 15.84 7.25
CA GLN A 665 24.59 15.10 5.98
C GLN A 665 24.44 13.61 6.23
N ILE A 666 23.57 12.93 5.48
CA ILE A 666 23.55 11.46 5.42
C ILE A 666 24.70 11.05 4.51
N LYS A 667 25.80 10.54 5.07
CA LYS A 667 26.63 9.60 4.33
C LYS A 667 25.74 8.40 4.03
N LYS A 668 25.40 8.21 2.75
CA LYS A 668 25.13 6.87 2.23
C LYS A 668 26.23 6.00 2.81
N ASN A 669 25.91 4.86 3.41
CA ASN A 669 26.90 3.80 3.51
C ASN A 669 27.25 3.46 2.05
N SER A 670 28.24 4.19 1.49
CA SER A 670 29.06 3.70 0.42
C SER A 670 29.47 2.33 0.87
N GLN A 671 29.23 1.34 0.01
CA GLN A 671 29.84 0.03 0.09
C GLN A 671 31.31 0.20 0.49
N GLN A 672 31.60 0.18 1.79
CA GLN A 672 32.89 -0.22 2.27
C GLN A 672 32.84 -1.71 2.03
N GLU A 673 33.52 -2.12 0.96
CA GLU A 673 34.07 -3.46 0.84
C GLU A 673 34.98 -3.70 2.06
N ASP A 674 34.39 -3.88 3.25
CA ASP A 674 35.01 -4.70 4.26
C ASP A 674 34.97 -6.09 3.64
N LYS A 675 36.09 -6.48 3.03
CA LYS A 675 36.41 -7.87 2.74
C LYS A 675 36.15 -8.65 4.02
N VAL A 676 34.97 -9.26 4.11
CA VAL A 676 34.70 -10.32 5.06
C VAL A 676 35.68 -11.43 4.68
N GLU A 677 36.69 -11.64 5.52
CA GLU A 677 37.59 -12.78 5.42
C GLU A 677 36.74 -14.04 5.38
N PHE A 678 36.82 -14.75 4.26
CA PHE A 678 36.29 -16.09 4.12
C PHE A 678 37.07 -17.00 5.07
N CYS A 679 36.44 -17.45 6.14
CA CYS A 679 36.95 -18.58 6.92
C CYS A 679 36.80 -19.87 6.11
N ASN A 680 37.79 -20.17 5.27
CA ASN A 680 37.97 -21.48 4.65
C ASN A 680 39.26 -22.12 5.17
N GLU A 681 39.17 -22.85 6.28
CA GLU A 681 40.04 -23.98 6.60
C GLU A 681 39.10 -25.04 7.20
N VAL A 682 38.96 -26.27 6.67
CA VAL A 682 39.98 -27.30 6.52
C VAL A 682 39.53 -28.31 5.45
N ILE A 683 40.37 -28.60 4.45
CA ILE A 683 40.58 -29.96 3.94
C ILE A 683 42.08 -30.16 3.75
N LYS A 684 42.62 -31.18 4.44
CA LYS A 684 44.02 -31.63 4.34
C LYS A 684 44.21 -32.57 3.15
N THR A 685 45.41 -32.45 2.57
CA THR A 685 46.30 -33.47 1.92
C THR A 685 45.79 -34.12 0.62
N ASP A 686 46.55 -34.18 -0.49
CA ASP A 686 47.95 -34.60 -0.66
C ASP A 686 48.64 -34.02 -1.92
N GLN A 687 49.98 -33.89 -1.84
CA GLN A 687 51.06 -34.08 -2.86
C GLN A 687 50.96 -33.35 -4.22
N GLU A 688 51.98 -32.70 -4.81
CA GLU A 688 53.42 -32.97 -4.88
C GLU A 688 54.13 -31.74 -5.51
N THR A 689 55.37 -31.44 -5.06
CA THR A 689 56.56 -30.88 -5.78
C THR A 689 56.38 -29.91 -6.96
N ASP A 690 56.92 -28.69 -6.99
CA ASP A 690 58.36 -28.35 -7.12
C ASP A 690 58.52 -26.82 -6.91
N LEU A 691 59.30 -26.36 -5.91
CA LEU A 691 60.71 -25.93 -6.00
C LEU A 691 60.94 -24.46 -6.47
N ILE A 692 61.75 -23.77 -5.65
CA ILE A 692 62.67 -22.62 -5.92
C ILE A 692 62.09 -21.19 -5.73
N THR A 693 62.67 -20.23 -4.99
CA THR A 693 63.61 -20.11 -3.85
C THR A 693 63.67 -18.59 -3.48
N ILE A 694 64.05 -18.27 -2.22
CA ILE A 694 64.70 -17.04 -1.70
C ILE A 694 63.85 -15.74 -1.64
N ASP A 695 63.92 -14.85 -0.64
CA ASP A 695 64.30 -14.78 0.78
C ASP A 695 64.14 -13.30 1.19
N LEU A 696 64.02 -13.04 2.50
CA LEU A 696 64.31 -11.79 3.23
C LEU A 696 63.31 -10.60 3.20
N THR A 697 62.72 -10.42 4.38
CA THR A 697 62.22 -9.16 5.00
C THR A 697 63.39 -8.23 5.40
N PRO A 698 63.17 -7.11 6.12
CA PRO A 698 62.40 -5.90 5.80
C PRO A 698 63.23 -4.60 6.07
N SER A 699 62.71 -3.41 5.76
CA SER A 699 63.15 -2.15 6.44
C SER A 699 62.16 -0.99 6.28
N THR A 700 61.74 -0.42 7.41
CA THR A 700 61.47 1.02 7.65
C THR A 700 62.81 1.69 8.07
N PRO A 701 62.94 3.02 8.38
CA PRO A 701 62.00 4.15 8.50
C PRO A 701 62.56 5.50 7.90
N GLU A 702 61.90 6.64 8.17
CA GLU A 702 62.45 7.99 8.56
C GLU A 702 61.42 9.11 8.23
N GLU A 703 60.83 9.84 9.19
CA GLU A 703 61.32 10.99 10.01
C GLU A 703 61.66 12.28 9.24
N ASN A 704 60.89 13.38 9.45
CA ASN A 704 61.34 14.54 10.27
C ASN A 704 60.42 15.79 10.22
N GLN A 705 60.17 16.34 11.43
CA GLN A 705 60.18 17.75 11.90
C GLN A 705 59.35 18.84 11.17
N ALA A 706 58.64 19.82 11.75
CA ALA A 706 58.47 20.51 13.06
C ALA A 706 58.62 22.04 12.86
N SER A 707 58.02 22.83 13.77
CA SER A 707 58.01 24.32 13.93
C SER A 707 56.94 25.11 13.13
N GLU A 708 56.27 26.15 13.62
CA GLU A 708 56.33 26.92 14.88
C GLU A 708 55.04 27.77 15.07
N VAL A 709 54.89 28.29 16.30
CA VAL A 709 53.77 29.05 16.89
C VAL A 709 53.85 30.55 16.56
N CYS A 710 52.71 31.26 16.47
CA CYS A 710 52.56 32.63 17.01
C CYS A 710 51.08 33.05 17.16
N ASP A 711 50.88 33.94 18.13
CA ASP A 711 49.68 34.20 18.92
C ASP A 711 49.00 35.55 18.57
N GLU A 712 47.76 35.69 19.07
CA GLU A 712 46.98 36.91 19.41
C GLU A 712 46.61 38.00 18.38
N SER A 713 45.29 38.30 18.30
CA SER A 713 44.78 39.66 18.61
C SER A 713 43.26 39.71 18.80
N LYS A 714 42.86 40.50 19.80
CA LYS A 714 41.48 40.85 20.24
C LYS A 714 40.93 42.08 19.53
N ALA A 715 39.59 42.13 19.44
CA ALA A 715 38.65 43.29 19.49
C ALA A 715 37.56 43.10 18.41
N ALA A 716 36.31 43.59 18.48
CA ALA A 716 35.41 44.03 19.54
C ALA A 716 34.05 44.28 18.83
N ASP A 717 32.97 43.76 19.40
CA ASP A 717 31.59 44.30 19.46
C ASP A 717 31.03 45.19 18.31
N SER A 718 29.96 44.71 17.65
CA SER A 718 28.84 45.57 17.25
C SER A 718 27.55 44.77 17.08
N THR A 719 26.62 45.02 17.99
CA THR A 719 25.23 44.56 17.99
C THR A 719 24.41 45.25 16.89
N LYS A 720 23.57 44.50 16.17
CA LYS A 720 22.22 44.92 15.72
C LYS A 720 21.47 43.73 15.12
N GLY A 721 20.33 43.40 15.74
CA GLY A 721 19.47 42.29 15.37
C GLY A 721 18.48 42.60 14.24
N ALA A 722 17.91 41.52 13.70
CA ALA A 722 16.58 41.49 13.09
C ALA A 722 16.08 40.03 13.09
N GLU A 723 15.28 39.73 14.11
CA GLU A 723 14.15 38.81 14.21
C GLU A 723 13.97 37.71 13.15
N SER A 724 14.16 36.46 13.57
CA SER A 724 13.58 35.26 12.96
C SER A 724 12.28 34.89 13.68
N SER A 725 11.13 35.04 13.01
CA SER A 725 9.82 34.63 13.52
C SER A 725 9.60 33.13 13.30
N ALA A 726 9.75 32.35 14.37
CA ALA A 726 9.21 30.99 14.50
C ALA A 726 7.86 31.08 15.22
N ASN A 727 6.79 30.54 14.62
CA ASN A 727 5.51 30.30 15.30
C ASN A 727 4.90 29.00 14.76
N GLY A 728 4.98 27.94 15.57
CA GLY A 728 4.15 26.74 15.43
C GLY A 728 2.89 26.86 16.28
N PRO A 729 1.76 26.22 15.91
CA PRO A 729 0.51 26.35 16.64
C PRO A 729 0.52 25.49 17.90
N SER A 730 0.06 26.08 19.00
CA SER A 730 -0.16 25.45 20.30
C SER A 730 -1.58 24.87 20.35
N ALA A 731 -1.72 23.56 20.60
CA ALA A 731 -3.00 22.92 20.87
C ALA A 731 -3.39 23.07 22.36
N PRO A 732 -4.70 23.22 22.69
CA PRO A 732 -5.14 23.43 24.07
C PRO A 732 -5.30 22.10 24.82
N VAL A 733 -4.88 22.11 26.08
CA VAL A 733 -5.08 21.06 27.09
C VAL A 733 -6.55 21.07 27.53
N LEU A 734 -7.22 19.91 27.45
CA LEU A 734 -8.54 19.68 28.04
C LEU A 734 -8.39 18.87 29.34
N THR A 735 -8.90 19.44 30.43
CA THR A 735 -9.27 18.76 31.68
C THR A 735 -10.48 17.86 31.52
#